data_AF-A0A4Q7ELK6-F1
#
_entry.id   AF-A0A4Q7ELK6-F1
#
_cell.length_a   1.000
_cell.length_b   1.000
_cell.length_c   1.000
_cell.angle_alpha   90.00
_cell.angle_beta   90.00
_cell.angle_gamma   90.00
#
_symmetry.space_group_name_H-M   'P 1'
#
loop_
_entity.id
_entity.type
_entity.pdbx_description
1 polymer ?
#
loop_
_entity_poly.entity_id
_entity_poly.type
_entity_poly.pdbx_seq_one_letter_code
_entity_poly.pdbx_strand_id
1 'polypeptide(L)'
;MANFKTRARALDLLGRQQIAGIPTAINELLKNAHDAYADNVDIDYFRIDDLFVLRDDGVGMSKEDFETRWLTLGTESKVIHRKSSPPPTDPSKPKRVAMGEKGIGRLAIASIGKQVLIVTKAKNQGVITAALINWQIFELPGLNLEDIVIPIRTLSELPNKSTIDSMKEELIGSLDKLLAQDDITDAEYNNIASTVKAFKAEPSDLHHKLNRSNNLTGHQSSGTYFFVSPVDETLKFDLDGSSTGKEATKIEKMLMGFHNTMTPEHPKPILDIVFRDYRANDGTYVDVIDKEQFFTVDDFEVADHHFKGHFDEFGQFKGTIKVYQEKTYEHIVNWTGNNFNKTSCGPFEINLAYVQGKKNQTILNNEDFARIIAKADKFGGLYVYKDNIRILPYGNSDVDYLDVEKRRSKHAGSAFFSYRRMFGVINLKQEDNFKLKEKAGREGFIEDKAYRQFRNILMNFLTQLATDFFREDINASPKAEVWANKRAEIEASHKALEKQNKRARAKKERFEKALNKFFSDNQAGLIEQEVGTIFTEAAQGFNTIYSIKDHDLASQKIIDTESETRQKLNDYRKSIIVPTPRGFLVRGELKSDYEAYLSEFDLLEENLFSKTIKKIDELVDETVKKLQISISKRKRLEKAVDFISQEAKAINALKKNTATESANEITKRVKELTTELMVDLDDQIRQVKDRFKTISIDNEADIDLVAKRKELSDEITSVSERNTNILDTIIRQLEGIYWEKDEDNNYITNEQITSALGEELEELKEKIHADVELSQLGLAVSIIHHEFNSTVRSVRSSLKDLKAWSDVNQDLEGVYKNIKINFEHLDGYLNLFTPLNRRLSRKSENIKLLEIKAFLKDLFGSRFARHEIAFNHTNGFAKGSINGYRSSFYPVFVNLIDNAIHWLNESGISNKTIRLHAEEDGSVYVSNNGLEIPQQDKNKIFQLGFSRKENGRGMGLHISNEVLETAGYKLLLVEPRKNATVTFKIAKMD
;
A
#
# COMPACT_ATOMS: atom_id res chain seq x y z
N MET A 1 -67.31 3.21 35.32
CA MET A 1 -65.85 3.01 35.50
C MET A 1 -65.14 4.01 34.62
N ALA A 2 -64.15 4.74 35.14
CA ALA A 2 -63.35 5.68 34.33
C ALA A 2 -62.27 4.89 33.59
N ASN A 3 -62.20 5.03 32.27
CA ASN A 3 -61.14 4.42 31.44
C ASN A 3 -60.06 5.47 31.15
N PHE A 4 -58.80 5.04 31.11
CA PHE A 4 -57.72 5.87 30.59
C PHE A 4 -57.95 6.14 29.10
N LYS A 5 -57.75 7.40 28.68
CA LYS A 5 -57.77 7.81 27.28
C LYS A 5 -56.36 8.24 26.84
N THR A 6 -55.97 7.88 25.63
CA THR A 6 -54.67 8.25 25.05
C THR A 6 -54.85 9.41 24.09
N ARG A 7 -54.22 10.56 24.41
CA ARG A 7 -54.22 11.75 23.55
C ARG A 7 -53.40 11.51 22.29
N ALA A 8 -53.82 12.08 21.16
CA ALA A 8 -53.11 11.98 19.89
C ALA A 8 -51.64 12.45 20.00
N ARG A 9 -51.43 13.55 20.74
CA ARG A 9 -50.11 14.12 21.02
C ARG A 9 -49.12 13.17 21.70
N ALA A 10 -49.59 12.11 22.36
CA ALA A 10 -48.69 11.09 22.91
C ALA A 10 -47.87 10.40 21.80
N LEU A 11 -48.42 10.27 20.59
CA LEU A 11 -47.71 9.68 19.46
C LEU A 11 -46.59 10.59 18.94
N ASP A 12 -46.80 11.91 18.92
CA ASP A 12 -45.76 12.90 18.59
C ASP A 12 -44.61 12.88 19.62
N LEU A 13 -44.95 12.87 20.92
CA LEU A 13 -43.99 12.81 22.02
C LEU A 13 -43.15 11.53 22.01
N LEU A 14 -43.73 10.41 21.59
CA LEU A 14 -43.04 9.11 21.53
C LEU A 14 -42.27 8.91 20.22
N GLY A 15 -42.73 9.49 19.11
CA GLY A 15 -42.09 9.40 17.80
C GLY A 15 -41.07 10.50 17.57
N ARG A 16 -41.53 11.64 17.03
CA ARG A 16 -40.68 12.73 16.53
C ARG A 16 -39.77 13.32 17.61
N GLN A 17 -40.28 13.52 18.83
CA GLN A 17 -39.51 14.14 19.92
C GLN A 17 -38.50 13.21 20.60
N GLN A 18 -38.56 11.89 20.36
CA GLN A 18 -37.54 10.96 20.85
C GLN A 18 -36.37 10.80 19.89
N ILE A 19 -36.49 11.24 18.64
CA ILE A 19 -35.44 11.06 17.64
C ILE A 19 -34.59 12.32 17.56
N ALA A 20 -33.27 12.19 17.79
CA ALA A 20 -32.34 13.31 17.83
C ALA A 20 -32.19 14.11 16.52
N GLY A 21 -32.57 13.53 15.37
CA GLY A 21 -32.54 14.20 14.07
C GLY A 21 -32.81 13.26 12.89
N ILE A 22 -32.86 13.81 11.69
CA ILE A 22 -33.17 13.06 10.45
C ILE A 22 -32.19 11.91 10.18
N PRO A 23 -30.85 12.05 10.34
CA PRO A 23 -29.95 10.93 10.11
C PRO A 23 -30.22 9.75 11.06
N THR A 24 -30.55 10.04 12.32
CA THR A 24 -30.98 9.02 13.30
C THR A 24 -32.30 8.38 12.88
N ALA A 25 -33.24 9.16 12.34
CA ALA A 25 -34.51 8.65 11.83
C ALA A 25 -34.30 7.66 10.67
N ILE A 26 -33.45 8.02 9.70
CA ILE A 26 -33.09 7.14 8.58
C ILE A 26 -32.43 5.86 9.11
N ASN A 27 -31.51 5.96 10.06
CA ASN A 27 -30.86 4.79 10.66
C ASN A 27 -31.87 3.83 11.33
N GLU A 28 -32.90 4.35 12.00
CA GLU A 28 -33.96 3.50 12.58
C GLU A 28 -34.84 2.86 11.49
N LEU A 29 -35.11 3.54 10.39
CA LEU A 29 -35.82 2.96 9.24
C LEU A 29 -34.99 1.84 8.57
N LEU A 30 -33.67 1.99 8.48
CA LEU A 30 -32.75 0.94 8.01
C LEU A 30 -32.75 -0.28 8.94
N LYS A 31 -32.76 -0.08 10.26
CA LYS A 31 -32.93 -1.18 11.22
C LYS A 31 -34.29 -1.88 11.07
N ASN A 32 -35.37 -1.13 10.80
CA ASN A 32 -36.68 -1.73 10.54
C ASN A 32 -36.68 -2.56 9.26
N ALA A 33 -36.00 -2.10 8.20
CA ALA A 33 -35.83 -2.87 6.97
C ALA A 33 -35.00 -4.15 7.22
N HIS A 34 -33.96 -4.08 8.07
CA HIS A 34 -33.21 -5.26 8.52
C HIS A 34 -34.14 -6.29 9.19
N ASP A 35 -34.95 -5.83 10.14
CA ASP A 35 -35.89 -6.66 10.90
C ASP A 35 -37.01 -7.22 9.99
N ALA A 36 -37.34 -6.53 8.90
CA ALA A 36 -38.27 -6.97 7.85
C ALA A 36 -37.63 -7.93 6.82
N TYR A 37 -36.40 -8.38 7.06
CA TYR A 37 -35.68 -9.30 6.16
C TYR A 37 -35.40 -8.72 4.76
N ALA A 38 -35.31 -7.40 4.61
CA ALA A 38 -34.88 -6.78 3.37
C ALA A 38 -33.42 -7.12 3.04
N ASP A 39 -33.08 -7.20 1.76
CA ASP A 39 -31.70 -7.29 1.28
C ASP A 39 -31.27 -5.97 0.65
N ASN A 40 -32.19 -5.22 0.06
CA ASN A 40 -31.93 -3.92 -0.58
C ASN A 40 -32.78 -2.82 0.04
N VAL A 41 -32.16 -1.68 0.31
CA VAL A 41 -32.84 -0.44 0.70
C VAL A 41 -32.35 0.72 -0.15
N ASP A 42 -33.27 1.32 -0.89
CA ASP A 42 -33.01 2.49 -1.73
C ASP A 42 -33.62 3.74 -1.08
N ILE A 43 -32.81 4.80 -0.99
CA ILE A 43 -33.23 6.12 -0.55
C ILE A 43 -33.00 7.09 -1.70
N ASP A 44 -34.04 7.80 -2.12
CA ASP A 44 -33.98 8.78 -3.21
C ASP A 44 -34.57 10.11 -2.70
N TYR A 45 -33.78 11.18 -2.75
CA TYR A 45 -34.23 12.53 -2.40
C TYR A 45 -34.25 13.44 -3.62
N PHE A 46 -35.46 13.89 -4.02
CA PHE A 46 -35.68 14.79 -5.13
C PHE A 46 -35.82 16.22 -4.60
N ARG A 47 -34.76 17.03 -4.69
CA ARG A 47 -34.71 18.37 -4.07
C ARG A 47 -35.73 19.36 -4.64
N ILE A 48 -35.98 19.30 -5.95
CA ILE A 48 -36.90 20.21 -6.66
C ILE A 48 -38.35 19.89 -6.31
N ASP A 49 -38.67 18.60 -6.22
CA ASP A 49 -40.02 18.11 -5.94
C ASP A 49 -40.32 18.04 -4.42
N ASP A 50 -39.31 18.31 -3.59
CA ASP A 50 -39.34 18.20 -2.13
C ASP A 50 -39.93 16.85 -1.66
N LEU A 51 -39.37 15.79 -2.23
CA LEU A 51 -39.85 14.42 -2.09
C LEU A 51 -38.71 13.50 -1.64
N PHE A 52 -38.90 12.84 -0.51
CA PHE A 52 -38.02 11.79 -0.01
C PHE A 52 -38.71 10.44 -0.16
N VAL A 53 -38.03 9.49 -0.80
CA VAL A 53 -38.55 8.14 -1.05
C VAL A 53 -37.61 7.13 -0.40
N LEU A 54 -38.13 6.28 0.49
CA LEU A 54 -37.40 5.13 1.06
C LEU A 54 -38.10 3.84 0.66
N ARG A 55 -37.35 2.89 0.11
CA ARG A 55 -37.88 1.65 -0.46
C ARG A 55 -37.11 0.46 0.07
N ASP A 56 -37.79 -0.51 0.67
CA ASP A 56 -37.21 -1.82 1.03
C ASP A 56 -37.88 -2.97 0.27
N ASP A 57 -37.18 -4.10 0.14
CA ASP A 57 -37.67 -5.35 -0.45
C ASP A 57 -37.94 -6.46 0.58
N GLY A 58 -38.23 -6.05 1.82
CA GLY A 58 -38.53 -6.96 2.90
C GLY A 58 -39.84 -7.73 2.69
N VAL A 59 -40.27 -8.42 3.74
CA VAL A 59 -41.51 -9.22 3.75
C VAL A 59 -42.79 -8.40 3.52
N GLY A 60 -42.72 -7.08 3.69
CA GLY A 60 -43.85 -6.15 3.60
C GLY A 60 -44.96 -6.45 4.61
N MET A 61 -46.12 -5.81 4.42
CA MET A 61 -47.25 -5.91 5.35
C MET A 61 -48.58 -6.07 4.59
N SER A 62 -49.49 -6.85 5.15
CA SER A 62 -50.89 -6.89 4.72
C SER A 62 -51.67 -5.72 5.36
N LYS A 63 -52.91 -5.49 4.93
CA LYS A 63 -53.78 -4.49 5.58
C LYS A 63 -53.96 -4.80 7.07
N GLU A 64 -54.17 -6.07 7.42
CA GLU A 64 -54.32 -6.52 8.79
C GLU A 64 -53.04 -6.30 9.61
N ASP A 65 -51.86 -6.65 9.04
CA ASP A 65 -50.58 -6.37 9.70
C ASP A 65 -50.37 -4.86 9.92
N PHE A 66 -50.73 -4.05 8.93
CA PHE A 66 -50.59 -2.60 9.01
C PHE A 66 -51.45 -2.02 10.14
N GLU A 67 -52.72 -2.40 10.22
CA GLU A 67 -53.65 -1.90 11.25
C GLU A 67 -53.31 -2.44 12.65
N THR A 68 -53.10 -3.75 12.78
CA THR A 68 -52.96 -4.40 14.09
C THR A 68 -51.53 -4.34 14.65
N ARG A 69 -50.53 -4.05 13.81
CA ARG A 69 -49.12 -4.08 14.22
C ARG A 69 -48.38 -2.79 13.93
N TRP A 70 -48.52 -2.21 12.74
CA TRP A 70 -47.81 -0.97 12.37
C TRP A 70 -48.46 0.27 13.00
N LEU A 71 -49.78 0.38 13.00
CA LEU A 71 -50.50 1.49 13.65
C LEU A 71 -50.65 1.33 15.17
N THR A 72 -50.45 0.13 15.70
CA THR A 72 -50.61 -0.15 17.12
C THR A 72 -49.32 0.12 17.90
N LEU A 73 -49.33 1.10 18.81
CA LEU A 73 -48.19 1.42 19.69
C LEU A 73 -48.00 0.37 20.79
N GLY A 74 -46.74 0.05 21.13
CA GLY A 74 -46.43 -0.81 22.28
C GLY A 74 -46.67 -2.31 22.05
N THR A 75 -46.59 -2.78 20.80
CA THR A 75 -46.70 -4.22 20.49
C THR A 75 -45.65 -5.04 21.25
N GLU A 76 -46.09 -6.09 21.94
CA GLU A 76 -45.25 -7.07 22.65
C GLU A 76 -44.51 -7.98 21.66
N SER A 77 -43.54 -7.46 20.92
CA SER A 77 -42.82 -8.22 19.88
C SER A 77 -41.83 -9.26 20.44
N LYS A 78 -41.48 -9.19 21.74
CA LYS A 78 -40.54 -10.12 22.41
C LYS A 78 -41.16 -10.95 23.54
N VAL A 79 -42.40 -10.68 23.96
CA VAL A 79 -43.10 -11.49 24.97
C VAL A 79 -44.08 -12.40 24.25
N ILE A 80 -43.79 -13.69 24.21
CA ILE A 80 -44.68 -14.71 23.62
C ILE A 80 -45.91 -14.82 24.52
N HIS A 81 -46.91 -13.97 24.29
CA HIS A 81 -48.24 -14.15 24.86
C HIS A 81 -49.07 -15.02 23.90
N ARG A 82 -49.89 -15.93 24.44
CA ARG A 82 -50.76 -16.86 23.67
C ARG A 82 -51.74 -16.20 22.68
N LYS A 83 -51.81 -14.87 22.62
CA LYS A 83 -52.71 -14.07 21.77
C LYS A 83 -51.99 -13.24 20.69
N SER A 84 -50.65 -13.22 20.63
CA SER A 84 -49.90 -12.45 19.64
C SER A 84 -49.27 -13.35 18.57
N SER A 85 -49.48 -13.01 17.29
CA SER A 85 -48.80 -13.67 16.18
C SER A 85 -47.32 -13.24 16.14
N PRO A 86 -46.36 -14.17 15.95
CA PRO A 86 -44.95 -13.80 15.85
C PRO A 86 -44.72 -12.87 14.65
N PRO A 87 -43.69 -11.99 14.69
CA PRO A 87 -43.37 -11.13 13.56
C PRO A 87 -43.10 -11.95 12.28
N PRO A 88 -43.38 -11.40 11.08
CA PRO A 88 -43.26 -12.16 9.86
C PRO A 88 -41.77 -12.41 9.64
N THR A 89 -41.40 -13.68 9.66
CA THR A 89 -40.05 -14.12 9.31
C THR A 89 -40.04 -14.61 7.88
N ASP A 90 -38.91 -14.46 7.20
CA ASP A 90 -38.71 -15.08 5.90
C ASP A 90 -38.12 -16.49 6.10
N PRO A 91 -38.86 -17.58 5.86
CA PRO A 91 -38.35 -18.94 6.06
C PRO A 91 -37.19 -19.29 5.12
N SER A 92 -37.02 -18.55 4.03
CA SER A 92 -35.94 -18.77 3.06
C SER A 92 -34.59 -18.19 3.50
N LYS A 93 -34.57 -17.40 4.58
CA LYS A 93 -33.38 -16.68 5.06
C LYS A 93 -32.99 -17.12 6.48
N PRO A 94 -31.70 -17.03 6.85
CA PRO A 94 -31.28 -17.27 8.23
C PRO A 94 -31.98 -16.29 9.17
N LYS A 95 -32.34 -16.77 10.36
CA LYS A 95 -33.03 -15.96 11.37
C LYS A 95 -32.19 -14.75 11.76
N ARG A 96 -32.73 -13.55 11.57
CA ARG A 96 -32.11 -12.28 11.97
C ARG A 96 -32.44 -11.96 13.43
N VAL A 97 -31.46 -11.43 14.17
CA VAL A 97 -31.70 -10.89 15.52
C VAL A 97 -32.43 -9.56 15.36
N ALA A 98 -33.59 -9.43 15.99
CA ALA A 98 -34.39 -8.21 15.89
C ALA A 98 -33.75 -7.06 16.67
N MET A 99 -33.44 -5.97 15.98
CA MET A 99 -32.81 -4.76 16.54
C MET A 99 -33.84 -3.82 17.18
N GLY A 100 -35.08 -3.82 16.69
CA GLY A 100 -36.17 -3.01 17.24
C GLY A 100 -36.69 -3.54 18.59
N GLU A 101 -36.57 -2.74 19.66
CA GLU A 101 -37.02 -3.14 21.00
C GLU A 101 -38.44 -2.67 21.39
N LYS A 102 -39.01 -1.64 20.74
CA LYS A 102 -40.20 -0.94 21.28
C LYS A 102 -41.34 -0.65 20.29
N GLY A 103 -41.22 -1.02 19.01
CA GLY A 103 -42.25 -0.71 18.00
C GLY A 103 -42.43 0.79 17.68
N ILE A 104 -41.60 1.67 18.27
CA ILE A 104 -41.65 3.13 18.10
C ILE A 104 -40.76 3.60 16.94
N GLY A 105 -39.71 2.85 16.60
CA GLY A 105 -38.70 3.26 15.60
C GLY A 105 -39.25 3.54 14.20
N ARG A 106 -40.42 2.98 13.84
CA ARG A 106 -41.12 3.28 12.58
C ARG A 106 -41.76 4.66 12.52
N LEU A 107 -42.02 5.28 13.68
CA LEU A 107 -42.53 6.64 13.77
C LEU A 107 -41.45 7.70 13.51
N ALA A 108 -40.18 7.29 13.43
CA ALA A 108 -39.09 8.18 13.08
C ALA A 108 -39.26 8.83 11.70
N ILE A 109 -40.08 8.23 10.82
CA ILE A 109 -40.49 8.81 9.54
C ILE A 109 -41.13 10.21 9.70
N ALA A 110 -41.81 10.47 10.82
CA ALA A 110 -42.42 11.77 11.12
C ALA A 110 -41.39 12.90 11.31
N SER A 111 -40.13 12.55 11.64
CA SER A 111 -39.03 13.52 11.73
C SER A 111 -38.50 13.94 10.36
N ILE A 112 -38.77 13.17 9.30
CA ILE A 112 -38.26 13.44 7.94
C ILE A 112 -39.17 14.42 7.19
N GLY A 113 -40.47 14.40 7.46
CA GLY A 113 -41.41 15.31 6.81
C GLY A 113 -42.81 15.22 7.41
N LYS A 114 -43.66 16.17 7.01
CA LYS A 114 -44.98 16.39 7.64
C LYS A 114 -46.03 15.38 7.23
N GLN A 115 -45.86 14.72 6.09
CA GLN A 115 -46.82 13.80 5.53
C GLN A 115 -46.11 12.67 4.79
N VAL A 116 -46.68 11.46 4.87
CA VAL A 116 -46.15 10.26 4.25
C VAL A 116 -47.27 9.44 3.60
N LEU A 117 -47.03 8.98 2.37
CA LEU A 117 -47.76 7.88 1.75
C LEU A 117 -46.94 6.60 1.92
N ILE A 118 -47.52 5.62 2.58
CA ILE A 118 -46.92 4.30 2.80
C ILE A 118 -47.57 3.33 1.83
N VAL A 119 -46.76 2.62 1.05
CA VAL A 119 -47.20 1.60 0.10
C VAL A 119 -46.49 0.31 0.42
N THR A 120 -47.22 -0.74 0.79
CA THR A 120 -46.62 -2.00 1.25
C THR A 120 -47.33 -3.21 0.64
N LYS A 121 -46.56 -4.26 0.37
CA LYS A 121 -47.09 -5.53 -0.15
C LYS A 121 -46.49 -6.69 0.62
N ALA A 122 -47.35 -7.45 1.28
CA ALA A 122 -46.93 -8.68 1.95
C ALA A 122 -46.45 -9.74 0.94
N LYS A 123 -45.39 -10.45 1.30
CA LYS A 123 -44.88 -11.59 0.54
C LYS A 123 -45.97 -12.64 0.34
N ASN A 124 -46.06 -13.16 -0.88
CA ASN A 124 -47.09 -14.12 -1.30
C ASN A 124 -48.55 -13.60 -1.28
N GLN A 125 -48.76 -12.29 -1.15
CA GLN A 125 -50.08 -11.67 -1.35
C GLN A 125 -50.10 -10.87 -2.66
N GLY A 126 -51.22 -10.97 -3.40
CA GLY A 126 -51.42 -10.25 -4.67
C GLY A 126 -51.92 -8.81 -4.51
N VAL A 127 -52.01 -8.30 -3.28
CA VAL A 127 -52.62 -7.00 -2.97
C VAL A 127 -51.64 -6.06 -2.29
N ILE A 128 -51.72 -4.79 -2.67
CA ILE A 128 -50.95 -3.68 -2.12
C ILE A 128 -51.82 -2.94 -1.12
N THR A 129 -51.26 -2.60 0.04
CA THR A 129 -51.88 -1.72 1.03
C THR A 129 -51.25 -0.34 0.93
N ALA A 130 -52.07 0.70 0.75
CA ALA A 130 -51.63 2.09 0.72
C ALA A 130 -52.27 2.87 1.88
N ALA A 131 -51.49 3.64 2.62
CA ALA A 131 -51.95 4.47 3.73
C ALA A 131 -51.36 5.88 3.63
N LEU A 132 -52.21 6.90 3.79
CA LEU A 132 -51.79 8.32 3.77
C LEU A 132 -51.88 8.88 5.19
N ILE A 133 -50.76 9.37 5.71
CA ILE A 133 -50.67 9.90 7.08
C ILE A 133 -50.12 11.32 7.03
N ASN A 134 -50.84 12.27 7.64
CA ASN A 134 -50.34 13.60 7.91
C ASN A 134 -50.06 13.74 9.41
N TRP A 135 -48.80 13.95 9.77
CA TRP A 135 -48.33 13.96 11.15
C TRP A 135 -48.78 15.20 11.93
N GLN A 136 -49.09 16.31 11.24
CA GLN A 136 -49.54 17.56 11.88
C GLN A 136 -50.87 17.39 12.62
N ILE A 137 -51.72 16.44 12.20
CA ILE A 137 -52.99 16.14 12.87
C ILE A 137 -52.74 15.61 14.30
N PHE A 138 -51.65 14.88 14.52
CA PHE A 138 -51.29 14.35 15.84
C PHE A 138 -50.71 15.42 16.78
N GLU A 139 -50.32 16.58 16.25
CA GLU A 139 -49.81 17.72 17.03
C GLU A 139 -50.94 18.56 17.64
N LEU A 140 -52.16 18.43 17.12
CA LEU A 140 -53.33 19.22 17.53
C LEU A 140 -53.71 18.93 18.99
N PRO A 141 -53.95 19.98 19.80
CA PRO A 141 -54.36 19.81 21.19
C PRO A 141 -55.80 19.25 21.27
N GLY A 142 -56.11 18.53 22.35
CA GLY A 142 -57.49 18.10 22.63
C GLY A 142 -57.95 16.80 21.95
N LEU A 143 -57.34 16.40 20.83
CA LEU A 143 -57.71 15.18 20.10
C LEU A 143 -57.23 13.88 20.79
N ASN A 144 -58.03 12.82 20.68
CA ASN A 144 -57.64 11.45 21.03
C ASN A 144 -57.21 10.70 19.76
N LEU A 145 -56.48 9.59 19.92
CA LEU A 145 -56.04 8.77 18.77
C LEU A 145 -57.21 8.21 17.94
N GLU A 146 -58.34 7.96 18.58
CA GLU A 146 -59.58 7.47 17.95
C GLU A 146 -60.27 8.53 17.09
N ASP A 147 -59.96 9.81 17.29
CA ASP A 147 -60.56 10.93 16.55
C ASP A 147 -59.83 11.17 15.20
N ILE A 148 -58.67 10.56 14.98
CA ILE A 148 -57.83 10.75 13.80
C ILE A 148 -58.16 9.71 12.73
N VAL A 149 -58.53 10.19 11.54
CA VAL A 149 -58.76 9.34 10.37
C VAL A 149 -57.44 9.14 9.61
N ILE A 150 -57.10 7.88 9.34
CA ILE A 150 -55.99 7.49 8.46
C ILE A 150 -56.58 6.80 7.23
N PRO A 151 -56.60 7.45 6.05
CA PRO A 151 -57.06 6.82 4.83
C PRO A 151 -56.20 5.61 4.46
N ILE A 152 -56.85 4.44 4.31
CA ILE A 152 -56.21 3.19 3.89
C ILE A 152 -56.95 2.64 2.66
N ARG A 153 -56.22 2.12 1.67
CA ARG A 153 -56.75 1.45 0.48
C ARG A 153 -56.03 0.12 0.24
N THR A 154 -56.77 -0.87 -0.27
CA THR A 154 -56.22 -2.13 -0.77
C THR A 154 -56.38 -2.14 -2.29
N LEU A 155 -55.28 -2.31 -3.01
CA LEU A 155 -55.18 -2.13 -4.45
C LEU A 155 -54.50 -3.34 -5.10
N SER A 156 -54.78 -3.59 -6.37
CA SER A 156 -54.07 -4.60 -7.17
C SER A 156 -52.80 -4.05 -7.82
N GLU A 157 -52.76 -2.72 -8.02
CA GLU A 157 -51.65 -2.01 -8.67
C GLU A 157 -51.17 -0.86 -7.76
N LEU A 158 -50.05 -0.23 -8.14
CA LEU A 158 -49.53 0.92 -7.42
C LEU A 158 -50.54 2.08 -7.42
N PRO A 159 -50.62 2.88 -6.34
CA PRO A 159 -51.53 4.02 -6.28
C PRO A 159 -51.31 4.98 -7.45
N ASN A 160 -52.40 5.31 -8.13
CA ASN A 160 -52.45 6.35 -9.15
C ASN A 160 -52.96 7.67 -8.57
N LYS A 161 -52.92 8.72 -9.38
CA LYS A 161 -53.40 10.05 -8.99
C LYS A 161 -54.81 10.05 -8.42
N SER A 162 -55.77 9.37 -9.07
CA SER A 162 -57.17 9.36 -8.61
C SER A 162 -57.33 8.71 -7.24
N THR A 163 -56.54 7.67 -6.97
CA THR A 163 -56.55 6.99 -5.67
C THR A 163 -56.01 7.90 -4.57
N ILE A 164 -54.92 8.61 -4.85
CA ILE A 164 -54.29 9.54 -3.90
C ILE A 164 -55.19 10.77 -3.68
N ASP A 165 -55.80 11.30 -4.73
CA ASP A 165 -56.77 12.40 -4.64
C ASP A 165 -57.97 12.00 -3.76
N SER A 166 -58.52 10.79 -3.93
CA SER A 166 -59.57 10.27 -3.05
C SER A 166 -59.14 10.15 -1.58
N MET A 167 -57.90 9.71 -1.32
CA MET A 167 -57.37 9.64 0.05
C MET A 167 -57.16 11.03 0.66
N LYS A 168 -56.73 12.02 -0.14
CA LYS A 168 -56.61 13.42 0.28
C LYS A 168 -57.97 14.03 0.61
N GLU A 169 -58.98 13.78 -0.22
CA GLU A 169 -60.36 14.23 0.01
C GLU A 169 -60.95 13.64 1.30
N GLU A 170 -60.71 12.35 1.57
CA GLU A 170 -61.14 11.70 2.83
C GLU A 170 -60.50 12.38 4.06
N LEU A 171 -59.21 12.69 3.99
CA LEU A 171 -58.49 13.34 5.09
C LEU A 171 -58.94 14.80 5.27
N ILE A 172 -59.15 15.55 4.19
CA ILE A 172 -59.69 16.92 4.25
C ILE A 172 -61.12 16.91 4.81
N GLY A 173 -61.96 15.96 4.38
CA GLY A 173 -63.31 15.80 4.91
C GLY A 173 -63.33 15.44 6.40
N SER A 174 -62.28 14.79 6.92
CA SER A 174 -62.13 14.59 8.37
C SER A 174 -61.75 15.88 9.10
N LEU A 175 -60.91 16.73 8.51
CA LEU A 175 -60.57 18.04 9.05
C LEU A 175 -61.76 19.00 9.03
N ASP A 176 -62.60 18.95 7.99
CA ASP A 176 -63.84 19.73 7.92
C ASP A 176 -64.79 19.40 9.08
N LYS A 177 -64.86 18.11 9.48
CA LYS A 177 -65.65 17.67 10.64
C LYS A 177 -65.09 18.21 11.95
N LEU A 178 -63.77 18.17 12.14
CA LEU A 178 -63.12 18.71 13.34
C LEU A 178 -63.29 20.23 13.44
N LEU A 179 -63.20 20.96 12.32
CA LEU A 179 -63.44 22.40 12.27
C LEU A 179 -64.91 22.72 12.62
N ALA A 180 -65.86 21.95 12.08
CA ALA A 180 -67.28 22.11 12.40
C ALA A 180 -67.62 21.79 13.87
N GLN A 181 -66.78 20.99 14.54
CA GLN A 181 -66.91 20.63 15.96
C GLN A 181 -66.18 21.59 16.91
N ASP A 182 -65.51 22.63 16.39
CA ASP A 182 -64.68 23.58 17.15
C ASP A 182 -63.48 22.90 17.85
N ASP A 183 -63.05 21.73 17.36
CA ASP A 183 -61.88 21.01 17.88
C ASP A 183 -60.55 21.56 17.33
N ILE A 184 -60.59 22.28 16.22
CA ILE A 184 -59.43 22.92 15.56
C ILE A 184 -59.76 24.33 15.09
N THR A 185 -58.75 25.19 15.00
CA THR A 185 -58.88 26.56 14.49
C THR A 185 -58.80 26.64 12.97
N ASP A 186 -59.31 27.73 12.37
CA ASP A 186 -59.15 28.02 10.94
C ASP A 186 -57.67 28.04 10.50
N ALA A 187 -56.78 28.53 11.36
CA ALA A 187 -55.34 28.60 11.07
C ALA A 187 -54.72 27.18 10.99
N GLU A 188 -55.08 26.30 11.93
CA GLU A 188 -54.65 24.90 11.94
C GLU A 188 -55.21 24.13 10.74
N TYR A 189 -56.50 24.30 10.45
CA TYR A 189 -57.15 23.72 9.28
C TYR A 189 -56.42 24.11 7.99
N ASN A 190 -56.24 25.42 7.76
CA ASN A 190 -55.64 25.92 6.52
C ASN A 190 -54.19 25.44 6.35
N ASN A 191 -53.42 25.38 7.45
CA ASN A 191 -52.06 24.84 7.43
C ASN A 191 -52.05 23.36 7.00
N ILE A 192 -52.81 22.50 7.67
CA ILE A 192 -52.83 21.06 7.37
C ILE A 192 -53.42 20.79 5.98
N ALA A 193 -54.54 21.42 5.64
CA ALA A 193 -55.18 21.26 4.34
C ALA A 193 -54.27 21.71 3.18
N SER A 194 -53.46 22.76 3.37
CA SER A 194 -52.48 23.19 2.37
C SER A 194 -51.39 22.14 2.15
N THR A 195 -50.85 21.54 3.21
CA THR A 195 -49.86 20.44 3.13
C THR A 195 -50.44 19.24 2.40
N VAL A 196 -51.68 18.84 2.73
CA VAL A 196 -52.36 17.69 2.14
C VAL A 196 -52.59 17.90 0.64
N LYS A 197 -53.04 19.09 0.25
CA LYS A 197 -53.23 19.45 -1.17
C LYS A 197 -51.92 19.53 -1.95
N ALA A 198 -50.83 19.92 -1.28
CA ALA A 198 -49.51 20.05 -1.89
C ALA A 198 -48.83 18.69 -2.20
N PHE A 199 -49.32 17.58 -1.66
CA PHE A 199 -48.76 16.25 -1.92
C PHE A 199 -48.98 15.82 -3.37
N LYS A 200 -47.88 15.69 -4.13
CA LYS A 200 -47.84 15.41 -5.58
C LYS A 200 -47.18 14.08 -5.95
N ALA A 201 -46.71 13.29 -4.99
CA ALA A 201 -46.02 12.06 -5.30
C ALA A 201 -47.00 11.04 -5.90
N GLU A 202 -46.72 10.58 -7.11
CA GLU A 202 -47.50 9.57 -7.83
C GLU A 202 -46.63 8.31 -7.99
N PRO A 203 -46.81 7.27 -7.14
CA PRO A 203 -45.96 6.07 -7.14
C PRO A 203 -45.91 5.36 -8.50
N SER A 204 -47.01 5.36 -9.26
CA SER A 204 -47.10 4.76 -10.60
C SER A 204 -46.16 5.44 -11.60
N ASP A 205 -46.07 6.78 -11.59
CA ASP A 205 -45.19 7.55 -12.47
C ASP A 205 -43.73 7.51 -12.01
N LEU A 206 -43.50 7.59 -10.70
CA LEU A 206 -42.17 7.57 -10.09
C LEU A 206 -41.47 6.23 -10.29
N HIS A 207 -42.22 5.12 -10.30
CA HIS A 207 -41.67 3.77 -10.48
C HIS A 207 -40.77 3.65 -11.72
N HIS A 208 -41.11 4.34 -12.81
CA HIS A 208 -40.32 4.33 -14.05
C HIS A 208 -39.04 5.19 -13.99
N LYS A 209 -38.98 6.17 -13.08
CA LYS A 209 -37.84 7.09 -12.91
C LYS A 209 -36.81 6.57 -11.90
N LEU A 210 -37.17 5.58 -11.09
CA LEU A 210 -36.36 5.09 -9.99
C LEU A 210 -35.37 4.01 -10.43
N ASN A 211 -34.11 4.17 -10.06
CA ASN A 211 -33.06 3.17 -10.28
C ASN A 211 -33.21 1.99 -9.31
N ARG A 212 -32.74 0.81 -9.74
CA ARG A 212 -33.01 -0.51 -9.13
C ARG A 212 -34.52 -0.82 -9.05
N SER A 213 -35.01 -1.55 -10.05
CA SER A 213 -36.42 -1.91 -10.18
C SER A 213 -36.80 -3.07 -9.26
N ASN A 214 -36.95 -2.83 -7.97
CA ASN A 214 -37.84 -3.68 -7.19
C ASN A 214 -39.26 -3.28 -7.57
N ASN A 215 -39.96 -4.14 -8.30
CA ASN A 215 -41.31 -3.84 -8.77
C ASN A 215 -42.31 -4.52 -7.85
N LEU A 216 -42.97 -3.76 -6.95
CA LEU A 216 -44.04 -4.27 -6.08
C LEU A 216 -45.23 -4.87 -6.87
N THR A 217 -45.30 -4.68 -8.18
CA THR A 217 -46.35 -5.29 -9.00
C THR A 217 -46.10 -6.77 -9.34
N GLY A 218 -44.89 -7.29 -9.14
CA GLY A 218 -44.56 -8.69 -9.41
C GLY A 218 -45.30 -9.68 -8.49
N HIS A 219 -45.65 -10.88 -8.98
CA HIS A 219 -46.43 -11.83 -8.18
C HIS A 219 -45.69 -12.36 -6.92
N GLN A 220 -44.35 -12.33 -6.95
CA GLN A 220 -43.46 -12.72 -5.84
C GLN A 220 -42.79 -11.52 -5.15
N SER A 221 -43.07 -10.28 -5.59
CA SER A 221 -42.46 -9.09 -5.00
C SER A 221 -43.14 -8.72 -3.69
N SER A 222 -42.34 -8.29 -2.71
CA SER A 222 -42.79 -7.72 -1.45
C SER A 222 -41.91 -6.54 -1.06
N GLY A 223 -42.34 -5.77 -0.05
CA GLY A 223 -41.58 -4.64 0.45
C GLY A 223 -42.46 -3.52 0.96
N THR A 224 -41.83 -2.45 1.44
CA THR A 224 -42.51 -1.24 1.91
C THR A 224 -41.83 0.02 1.38
N TYR A 225 -42.63 0.90 0.78
CA TYR A 225 -42.19 2.18 0.22
C TYR A 225 -42.82 3.32 1.03
N PHE A 226 -41.99 4.29 1.40
CA PHE A 226 -42.39 5.52 2.07
C PHE A 226 -42.14 6.70 1.11
N PHE A 227 -43.19 7.45 0.80
CA PHE A 227 -43.10 8.70 0.03
C PHE A 227 -43.42 9.86 0.97
N VAL A 228 -42.41 10.63 1.36
CA VAL A 228 -42.50 11.70 2.35
C VAL A 228 -42.41 13.05 1.62
N SER A 229 -43.43 13.88 1.79
CA SER A 229 -43.46 15.25 1.24
C SER A 229 -44.51 16.10 1.97
N PRO A 230 -44.24 17.39 2.26
CA PRO A 230 -42.95 18.07 2.09
C PRO A 230 -41.90 17.53 3.06
N VAL A 231 -40.64 17.60 2.66
CA VAL A 231 -39.49 17.15 3.44
C VAL A 231 -39.03 18.29 4.35
N ASP A 232 -38.58 17.95 5.55
CA ASP A 232 -38.09 18.95 6.50
C ASP A 232 -36.79 19.59 5.99
N GLU A 233 -36.70 20.92 6.06
CA GLU A 233 -35.57 21.69 5.52
C GLU A 233 -34.22 21.30 6.13
N THR A 234 -34.22 20.74 7.35
CA THR A 234 -33.02 20.25 8.03
C THR A 234 -32.28 19.17 7.24
N LEU A 235 -32.97 18.39 6.39
CA LEU A 235 -32.32 17.39 5.55
C LEU A 235 -31.33 18.02 4.55
N LYS A 236 -31.67 19.17 3.95
CA LYS A 236 -30.78 19.87 3.02
C LYS A 236 -29.50 20.31 3.71
N PHE A 237 -29.62 20.85 4.93
CA PHE A 237 -28.47 21.24 5.76
C PHE A 237 -27.62 20.03 6.17
N ASP A 238 -28.26 18.92 6.55
CA ASP A 238 -27.58 17.68 6.95
C ASP A 238 -26.88 16.98 5.77
N LEU A 239 -27.32 17.22 4.52
CA LEU A 239 -26.72 16.73 3.27
C LEU A 239 -25.63 17.64 2.71
N ASP A 240 -25.78 18.97 2.80
CA ASP A 240 -24.82 19.92 2.21
C ASP A 240 -23.62 20.19 3.13
N GLY A 241 -23.79 20.00 4.45
CA GLY A 241 -22.72 20.16 5.43
C GLY A 241 -22.18 21.59 5.55
N SER A 242 -20.90 21.72 5.93
CA SER A 242 -20.23 23.02 6.07
C SER A 242 -19.54 23.44 4.76
N SER A 243 -19.51 24.75 4.48
CA SER A 243 -19.02 25.34 3.22
C SER A 243 -17.53 25.15 2.92
N THR A 244 -16.77 24.46 3.79
CA THR A 244 -15.32 24.21 3.63
C THR A 244 -14.99 22.88 2.96
N GLY A 245 -15.97 22.03 2.61
CA GLY A 245 -15.84 20.86 1.71
C GLY A 245 -14.88 19.73 2.14
N LYS A 246 -14.23 19.85 3.30
CA LYS A 246 -13.25 18.87 3.79
C LYS A 246 -13.82 17.85 4.79
N GLU A 247 -14.87 18.22 5.51
CA GLU A 247 -15.49 17.35 6.52
C GLU A 247 -16.67 16.57 5.94
N ALA A 248 -16.88 15.36 6.45
CA ALA A 248 -18.07 14.59 6.11
C ALA A 248 -19.34 15.25 6.66
N THR A 249 -20.43 15.15 5.90
CA THR A 249 -21.75 15.68 6.27
C THR A 249 -22.35 14.88 7.43
N LYS A 250 -23.41 15.38 8.05
CA LYS A 250 -24.04 14.67 9.19
C LYS A 250 -24.65 13.35 8.75
N ILE A 251 -25.24 13.31 7.55
CA ILE A 251 -25.76 12.10 6.92
C ILE A 251 -24.64 11.10 6.66
N GLU A 252 -23.54 11.54 6.01
CA GLU A 252 -22.38 10.68 5.75
C GLU A 252 -21.83 10.10 7.06
N LYS A 253 -21.57 10.92 8.08
CA LYS A 253 -21.02 10.47 9.37
C LYS A 253 -21.89 9.44 10.10
N MET A 254 -23.21 9.52 9.95
CA MET A 254 -24.17 8.67 10.67
C MET A 254 -24.60 7.43 9.88
N LEU A 255 -24.61 7.48 8.55
CA LEU A 255 -25.06 6.35 7.72
C LEU A 255 -23.88 5.55 7.13
N MET A 256 -22.72 6.17 6.90
CA MET A 256 -21.53 5.43 6.44
C MET A 256 -21.06 4.42 7.49
N GLY A 257 -20.62 3.26 7.02
CA GLY A 257 -20.25 2.15 7.90
C GLY A 257 -21.44 1.60 8.67
N PHE A 258 -22.65 1.56 8.09
CA PHE A 258 -23.81 0.90 8.74
C PHE A 258 -23.51 -0.57 9.07
N HIS A 259 -22.81 -1.26 8.17
CA HIS A 259 -22.16 -2.56 8.42
C HIS A 259 -20.65 -2.41 8.45
N ASN A 260 -19.98 -3.34 9.12
CA ASN A 260 -18.53 -3.43 9.04
C ASN A 260 -18.11 -3.96 7.67
N THR A 261 -17.36 -3.15 6.92
CA THR A 261 -16.68 -3.52 5.66
C THR A 261 -15.17 -3.26 5.71
N MET A 262 -14.66 -2.77 6.85
CA MET A 262 -13.28 -2.27 6.95
C MET A 262 -12.30 -3.34 7.40
N THR A 263 -12.71 -4.26 8.28
CA THR A 263 -11.76 -5.22 8.88
C THR A 263 -11.66 -6.51 8.08
N PRO A 264 -10.50 -7.17 8.03
CA PRO A 264 -10.40 -8.54 7.53
C PRO A 264 -11.40 -9.46 8.24
N GLU A 265 -11.94 -10.45 7.51
CA GLU A 265 -12.90 -11.44 8.04
C GLU A 265 -14.22 -10.84 8.58
N HIS A 266 -14.56 -9.60 8.21
CA HIS A 266 -15.82 -9.00 8.63
C HIS A 266 -17.03 -9.83 8.17
N PRO A 267 -18.14 -9.85 8.94
CA PRO A 267 -19.36 -10.51 8.50
C PRO A 267 -19.89 -9.86 7.22
N LYS A 268 -20.46 -10.66 6.32
CA LYS A 268 -21.07 -10.14 5.08
C LYS A 268 -22.19 -9.15 5.43
N PRO A 269 -22.19 -7.93 4.84
CA PRO A 269 -23.29 -6.99 4.99
C PRO A 269 -24.62 -7.64 4.60
N ILE A 270 -25.64 -7.47 5.44
CA ILE A 270 -26.94 -8.13 5.28
C ILE A 270 -27.91 -7.25 4.48
N LEU A 271 -27.76 -5.92 4.59
CA LEU A 271 -28.46 -4.94 3.73
C LEU A 271 -27.48 -4.24 2.80
N ASP A 272 -27.89 -4.13 1.55
CA ASP A 272 -27.33 -3.20 0.58
C ASP A 272 -28.13 -1.90 0.59
N ILE A 273 -27.47 -0.80 0.94
CA ILE A 273 -28.11 0.50 1.17
C ILE A 273 -27.55 1.49 0.16
N VAL A 274 -28.43 2.21 -0.53
CA VAL A 274 -28.06 3.25 -1.50
C VAL A 274 -28.83 4.53 -1.16
N PHE A 275 -28.15 5.69 -1.18
CA PHE A 275 -28.78 6.99 -0.98
C PHE A 275 -28.42 7.95 -2.12
N ARG A 276 -29.38 8.22 -2.99
CA ARG A 276 -29.27 9.12 -4.14
C ARG A 276 -29.88 10.48 -3.84
N ASP A 277 -29.07 11.54 -3.99
CA ASP A 277 -29.48 12.94 -3.88
C ASP A 277 -29.62 13.56 -5.29
N TYR A 278 -30.85 13.76 -5.75
CA TYR A 278 -31.17 14.36 -7.05
C TYR A 278 -31.31 15.88 -6.90
N ARG A 279 -30.30 16.60 -7.36
CA ARG A 279 -30.22 18.07 -7.26
C ARG A 279 -30.90 18.80 -8.42
N ALA A 280 -31.08 18.11 -9.54
CA ALA A 280 -31.71 18.62 -10.76
C ALA A 280 -32.70 17.58 -11.34
N ASN A 281 -33.60 18.02 -12.23
CA ASN A 281 -34.60 17.17 -12.89
C ASN A 281 -34.08 16.53 -14.20
N ASP A 282 -32.76 16.32 -14.32
CA ASP A 282 -32.10 15.72 -15.48
C ASP A 282 -31.80 14.22 -15.29
N GLY A 283 -32.15 13.65 -14.13
CA GLY A 283 -31.90 12.26 -13.77
C GLY A 283 -30.50 12.00 -13.21
N THR A 284 -29.65 13.02 -13.08
CA THR A 284 -28.35 12.90 -12.41
C THR A 284 -28.51 12.95 -10.88
N TYR A 285 -27.69 12.18 -10.18
CA TYR A 285 -27.69 12.12 -8.71
C TYR A 285 -26.29 12.01 -8.16
N VAL A 286 -26.15 12.39 -6.89
CA VAL A 286 -24.95 12.13 -6.08
C VAL A 286 -25.26 10.96 -5.14
N ASP A 287 -24.42 9.91 -5.15
CA ASP A 287 -24.50 8.86 -4.14
C ASP A 287 -23.86 9.37 -2.84
N VAL A 288 -24.69 9.55 -1.82
CA VAL A 288 -24.31 10.15 -0.54
C VAL A 288 -23.56 9.16 0.35
N ILE A 289 -23.81 7.86 0.18
CA ILE A 289 -23.22 6.80 1.01
C ILE A 289 -22.42 5.80 0.18
N ASP A 290 -21.71 6.33 -0.83
CA ASP A 290 -20.86 5.53 -1.70
C ASP A 290 -19.84 4.72 -0.88
N LYS A 291 -19.95 3.40 -0.99
CA LYS A 291 -19.14 2.43 -0.26
C LYS A 291 -17.65 2.58 -0.54
N GLU A 292 -17.28 3.06 -1.72
CA GLU A 292 -15.86 3.27 -2.09
C GLU A 292 -15.19 4.38 -1.27
N GLN A 293 -15.99 5.31 -0.73
CA GLN A 293 -15.49 6.39 0.12
C GLN A 293 -15.20 5.94 1.55
N PHE A 294 -15.75 4.81 2.00
CA PHE A 294 -15.48 4.26 3.33
C PHE A 294 -14.16 3.48 3.37
N PHE A 295 -13.70 3.09 4.57
CA PHE A 295 -12.54 2.23 4.72
C PHE A 295 -12.77 0.84 4.12
N THR A 296 -11.79 0.38 3.34
CA THR A 296 -11.73 -0.96 2.76
C THR A 296 -10.81 -1.87 3.58
N VAL A 297 -10.85 -3.17 3.31
CA VAL A 297 -9.92 -4.14 3.91
C VAL A 297 -8.47 -3.79 3.56
N ASP A 298 -8.21 -3.35 2.32
CA ASP A 298 -6.88 -2.91 1.90
C ASP A 298 -6.41 -1.68 2.69
N ASP A 299 -7.28 -0.68 2.89
CA ASP A 299 -6.98 0.48 3.74
C ASP A 299 -6.60 0.05 5.17
N PHE A 300 -7.30 -0.95 5.69
CA PHE A 300 -7.06 -1.49 7.02
C PHE A 300 -5.74 -2.22 7.10
N GLU A 301 -5.43 -3.12 6.17
CA GLU A 301 -4.21 -3.94 6.20
C GLU A 301 -2.94 -3.13 6.03
N VAL A 302 -2.95 -2.06 5.22
CA VAL A 302 -1.75 -1.23 4.99
C VAL A 302 -1.45 -0.25 6.13
N ALA A 303 -2.34 -0.11 7.12
CA ALA A 303 -2.14 0.81 8.24
C ALA A 303 -0.82 0.57 9.00
N ASP A 304 -0.32 1.61 9.68
CA ASP A 304 0.98 1.54 10.37
C ASP A 304 0.94 0.54 11.53
N HIS A 305 -0.15 0.51 12.31
CA HIS A 305 -0.29 -0.33 13.50
C HIS A 305 -1.64 -1.04 13.55
N HIS A 306 -1.65 -2.27 14.04
CA HIS A 306 -2.85 -3.08 14.20
C HIS A 306 -2.95 -3.64 15.62
N PHE A 307 -4.16 -3.63 16.17
CA PHE A 307 -4.48 -4.18 17.48
C PHE A 307 -5.75 -5.04 17.34
N LYS A 308 -5.60 -6.36 17.40
CA LYS A 308 -6.71 -7.33 17.29
C LYS A 308 -6.75 -8.18 18.54
N GLY A 309 -7.91 -8.35 19.15
CA GLY A 309 -8.04 -9.23 20.31
C GLY A 309 -9.44 -9.32 20.89
N HIS A 310 -9.54 -10.06 21.98
CA HIS A 310 -10.78 -10.34 22.68
C HIS A 310 -10.69 -9.90 24.15
N PHE A 311 -11.77 -9.33 24.66
CA PHE A 311 -11.98 -9.06 26.07
C PHE A 311 -12.91 -10.13 26.64
N ASP A 312 -12.42 -10.83 27.68
CA ASP A 312 -13.18 -11.88 28.34
C ASP A 312 -14.31 -11.35 29.25
N GLU A 313 -15.00 -12.26 29.95
CA GLU A 313 -16.09 -11.90 30.86
C GLU A 313 -15.65 -11.05 32.07
N PHE A 314 -14.35 -10.99 32.36
CA PHE A 314 -13.73 -10.19 33.43
C PHE A 314 -13.13 -8.88 32.91
N GLY A 315 -13.18 -8.63 31.60
CA GLY A 315 -12.63 -7.45 30.94
C GLY A 315 -11.12 -7.50 30.71
N GLN A 316 -10.50 -8.69 30.76
CA GLN A 316 -9.09 -8.88 30.43
C GLN A 316 -8.92 -9.00 28.92
N PHE A 317 -8.00 -8.23 28.35
CA PHE A 317 -7.68 -8.28 26.93
C PHE A 317 -6.64 -9.36 26.65
N LYS A 318 -6.86 -10.16 25.62
CA LYS A 318 -5.85 -11.01 25.00
C LYS A 318 -5.89 -10.87 23.48
N GLY A 319 -4.74 -10.64 22.87
CA GLY A 319 -4.66 -10.55 21.42
C GLY A 319 -3.29 -10.19 20.87
N THR A 320 -3.28 -9.86 19.59
CA THR A 320 -2.08 -9.55 18.82
C THR A 320 -1.95 -8.06 18.55
N ILE A 321 -0.73 -7.55 18.69
CA ILE A 321 -0.36 -6.17 18.38
C ILE A 321 0.70 -6.20 17.29
N LYS A 322 0.48 -5.45 16.22
CA LYS A 322 1.43 -5.31 15.12
C LYS A 322 1.86 -3.85 15.02
N VAL A 323 3.16 -3.59 15.06
CA VAL A 323 3.71 -2.23 14.96
C VAL A 323 4.59 -2.14 13.72
N TYR A 324 4.29 -1.18 12.83
CA TYR A 324 4.92 -0.97 11.52
C TYR A 324 4.96 -2.22 10.64
N GLN A 325 4.01 -3.13 10.81
CA GLN A 325 3.87 -4.39 10.08
C GLN A 325 5.05 -5.38 10.14
N GLU A 326 6.11 -5.10 10.90
CA GLU A 326 7.30 -5.96 10.96
C GLU A 326 7.14 -7.13 11.93
N LYS A 327 6.77 -6.84 13.19
CA LYS A 327 6.66 -7.86 14.25
C LYS A 327 5.25 -7.86 14.85
N THR A 328 4.74 -9.07 15.05
CA THR A 328 3.50 -9.33 15.77
C THR A 328 3.84 -9.75 17.20
N TYR A 329 3.23 -9.07 18.18
CA TYR A 329 3.41 -9.33 19.60
C TYR A 329 2.10 -9.90 20.16
N GLU A 330 2.16 -11.07 20.79
CA GLU A 330 1.09 -11.52 21.68
C GLU A 330 1.08 -10.63 22.92
N HIS A 331 -0.09 -10.13 23.31
CA HIS A 331 -0.18 -9.16 24.39
C HIS A 331 -1.44 -9.33 25.23
N ILE A 332 -1.26 -9.12 26.52
CA ILE A 332 -2.31 -9.22 27.54
C ILE A 332 -2.39 -7.89 28.28
N VAL A 333 -3.58 -7.30 28.31
CA VAL A 333 -3.86 -6.10 29.09
C VAL A 333 -4.86 -6.43 30.17
N ASN A 334 -4.42 -6.27 31.41
CA ASN A 334 -5.25 -6.53 32.56
C ASN A 334 -6.10 -5.31 32.95
N TRP A 335 -7.35 -5.53 33.31
CA TRP A 335 -8.25 -4.52 33.88
C TRP A 335 -8.69 -4.90 35.29
N THR A 336 -8.45 -4.01 36.25
CA THR A 336 -8.71 -4.26 37.68
C THR A 336 -9.92 -3.50 38.23
N GLY A 337 -10.62 -2.73 37.39
CA GLY A 337 -11.68 -1.81 37.82
C GLY A 337 -12.94 -2.46 38.39
N ASN A 338 -13.06 -3.78 38.31
CA ASN A 338 -14.17 -4.56 38.91
C ASN A 338 -13.69 -5.61 39.93
N ASN A 339 -12.48 -5.44 40.49
CA ASN A 339 -11.89 -6.37 41.45
C ASN A 339 -11.86 -7.82 40.95
N PHE A 340 -11.59 -8.03 39.65
CA PHE A 340 -11.58 -9.33 38.99
C PHE A 340 -12.92 -10.11 39.02
N ASN A 341 -14.03 -9.44 39.35
CA ASN A 341 -15.37 -10.02 39.21
C ASN A 341 -15.86 -9.95 37.76
N LYS A 342 -16.81 -10.82 37.40
CA LYS A 342 -17.50 -10.78 36.10
C LYS A 342 -18.11 -9.40 35.82
N THR A 343 -17.90 -8.92 34.61
CA THR A 343 -18.41 -7.64 34.15
C THR A 343 -19.88 -7.73 33.78
N SER A 344 -20.59 -6.61 33.92
CA SER A 344 -21.97 -6.48 33.48
C SER A 344 -22.09 -6.19 31.98
N CYS A 345 -21.02 -5.73 31.32
CA CYS A 345 -21.02 -5.53 29.87
C CYS A 345 -20.90 -6.82 29.07
N GLY A 346 -20.35 -7.89 29.66
CA GLY A 346 -20.06 -9.14 28.96
C GLY A 346 -18.76 -9.05 28.13
N PRO A 347 -18.31 -10.18 27.55
CA PRO A 347 -17.14 -10.24 26.69
C PRO A 347 -17.39 -9.54 25.34
N PHE A 348 -16.33 -9.09 24.67
CA PHE A 348 -16.42 -8.45 23.36
C PHE A 348 -15.08 -8.46 22.60
N GLU A 349 -15.11 -8.23 21.30
CA GLU A 349 -13.90 -8.23 20.45
C GLU A 349 -13.55 -6.83 19.95
N ILE A 350 -12.27 -6.59 19.72
CA ILE A 350 -11.75 -5.36 19.11
C ILE A 350 -10.81 -5.69 17.94
N ASN A 351 -10.94 -4.93 16.86
CA ASN A 351 -9.99 -4.92 15.76
C ASN A 351 -9.77 -3.47 15.31
N LEU A 352 -8.57 -2.95 15.57
CA LEU A 352 -8.24 -1.54 15.48
C LEU A 352 -7.00 -1.34 14.63
N ALA A 353 -7.08 -0.44 13.65
CA ALA A 353 -5.94 0.06 12.91
C ALA A 353 -5.63 1.50 13.34
N TYR A 354 -4.35 1.88 13.26
CA TYR A 354 -3.88 3.23 13.53
C TYR A 354 -2.87 3.68 12.49
N VAL A 355 -3.03 4.90 12.00
CA VAL A 355 -2.14 5.52 11.02
C VAL A 355 -1.51 6.79 11.59
N GLN A 356 -0.21 6.95 11.37
CA GLN A 356 0.54 8.10 11.81
C GLN A 356 0.10 9.35 11.05
N GLY A 357 -0.16 10.44 11.77
CA GLY A 357 -0.66 11.67 11.15
C GLY A 357 0.37 12.43 10.31
N LYS A 358 1.66 12.12 10.44
CA LYS A 358 2.73 12.77 9.69
C LYS A 358 3.36 11.82 8.69
N LYS A 359 3.54 12.30 7.47
CA LYS A 359 4.13 11.55 6.36
C LYS A 359 5.54 11.02 6.65
N ASN A 360 6.33 11.75 7.44
CA ASN A 360 7.69 11.33 7.80
C ASN A 360 7.73 10.33 8.95
N GLN A 361 6.58 9.86 9.45
CA GLN A 361 6.47 8.91 10.57
C GLN A 361 5.71 7.64 10.18
N THR A 362 5.14 7.58 8.98
CA THR A 362 4.38 6.44 8.47
C THR A 362 5.24 5.57 7.55
N ILE A 363 4.89 4.30 7.43
CA ILE A 363 5.42 3.38 6.41
C ILE A 363 4.64 3.46 5.09
N LEU A 364 3.51 4.19 5.07
CA LEU A 364 2.67 4.32 3.89
C LEU A 364 3.39 5.08 2.77
N ASN A 365 3.17 4.64 1.53
CA ASN A 365 3.60 5.39 0.36
C ASN A 365 2.77 6.67 0.19
N ASN A 366 3.14 7.51 -0.78
CA ASN A 366 2.50 8.81 -0.98
C ASN A 366 1.01 8.73 -1.30
N GLU A 367 0.60 7.74 -2.09
CA GLU A 367 -0.77 7.60 -2.60
C GLU A 367 -1.67 7.04 -1.51
N ASP A 368 -1.24 5.98 -0.83
CA ASP A 368 -1.96 5.37 0.29
C ASP A 368 -2.07 6.32 1.47
N PHE A 369 -1.00 7.06 1.80
CA PHE A 369 -1.06 8.06 2.86
C PHE A 369 -2.11 9.14 2.56
N ALA A 370 -2.14 9.66 1.33
CA ALA A 370 -3.11 10.69 0.95
C ALA A 370 -4.55 10.16 1.00
N ARG A 371 -4.78 8.95 0.47
CA ARG A 371 -6.08 8.28 0.46
C ARG A 371 -6.60 7.99 1.87
N ILE A 372 -5.78 7.34 2.72
CA ILE A 372 -6.20 6.90 4.05
C ILE A 372 -6.36 8.09 5.00
N ILE A 373 -5.49 9.11 4.94
CA ILE A 373 -5.66 10.32 5.75
C ILE A 373 -6.93 11.07 5.37
N ALA A 374 -7.28 11.17 4.08
CA ALA A 374 -8.53 11.78 3.66
C ALA A 374 -9.76 11.02 4.20
N LYS A 375 -9.74 9.68 4.16
CA LYS A 375 -10.79 8.84 4.78
C LYS A 375 -10.81 9.00 6.30
N ALA A 376 -9.66 9.03 6.97
CA ALA A 376 -9.54 9.20 8.42
C ALA A 376 -9.98 10.58 8.92
N ASP A 377 -9.72 11.64 8.16
CA ASP A 377 -10.23 12.98 8.49
C ASP A 377 -11.77 13.04 8.44
N LYS A 378 -12.41 12.24 7.58
CA LYS A 378 -13.87 12.17 7.43
C LYS A 378 -14.54 11.18 8.38
N PHE A 379 -13.98 9.97 8.50
CA PHE A 379 -14.62 8.80 9.09
C PHE A 379 -13.79 8.11 10.18
N GLY A 380 -12.64 8.69 10.56
CA GLY A 380 -11.79 8.15 11.61
C GLY A 380 -12.50 8.11 12.97
N GLY A 381 -12.34 6.99 13.67
CA GLY A 381 -12.98 6.72 14.95
C GLY A 381 -13.09 5.23 15.23
N LEU A 382 -13.51 4.90 16.45
CA LEU A 382 -13.74 3.52 16.87
C LEU A 382 -15.24 3.21 16.82
N TYR A 383 -15.62 2.32 15.91
CA TYR A 383 -17.01 1.96 15.66
C TYR A 383 -17.44 0.85 16.61
N VAL A 384 -18.70 0.89 17.05
CA VAL A 384 -19.28 -0.19 17.85
C VAL A 384 -20.40 -0.83 17.03
N TYR A 385 -20.26 -2.12 16.76
CA TYR A 385 -21.26 -2.91 16.07
C TYR A 385 -21.89 -3.90 17.04
N LYS A 386 -23.21 -4.04 16.98
CA LYS A 386 -23.93 -5.10 17.67
C LYS A 386 -24.59 -5.97 16.60
N ASP A 387 -24.19 -7.24 16.54
CA ASP A 387 -24.63 -8.19 15.50
C ASP A 387 -24.44 -7.64 14.06
N ASN A 388 -23.27 -7.03 13.81
CA ASN A 388 -22.88 -6.39 12.54
C ASN A 388 -23.67 -5.13 12.14
N ILE A 389 -24.49 -4.56 13.03
CA ILE A 389 -25.17 -3.28 12.81
C ILE A 389 -24.55 -2.22 13.71
N ARG A 390 -24.21 -1.06 13.13
CA ARG A 390 -23.58 0.04 13.85
C ARG A 390 -24.51 0.62 14.92
N ILE A 391 -23.97 0.81 16.12
CA ILE A 391 -24.61 1.55 17.19
C ILE A 391 -24.15 3.01 17.14
N LEU A 392 -25.08 3.92 16.86
CA LEU A 392 -24.80 5.35 16.87
C LEU A 392 -24.72 5.90 18.30
N PRO A 393 -23.89 6.94 18.56
CA PRO A 393 -23.06 7.67 17.59
C PRO A 393 -21.62 7.13 17.46
N TYR A 394 -21.33 5.92 17.97
CA TYR A 394 -19.96 5.39 18.02
C TYR A 394 -19.35 5.25 16.63
N GLY A 395 -18.09 5.68 16.47
CA GLY A 395 -17.38 5.79 15.19
C GLY A 395 -17.46 7.16 14.53
N ASN A 396 -18.26 8.10 15.05
CA ASN A 396 -18.24 9.48 14.57
C ASN A 396 -17.02 10.22 15.15
N SER A 397 -16.23 10.87 14.28
CA SER A 397 -15.05 11.66 14.63
C SER A 397 -15.32 12.80 15.63
N ASP A 398 -16.56 13.25 15.72
CA ASP A 398 -16.98 14.35 16.60
C ASP A 398 -17.32 13.84 18.01
N VAL A 399 -17.47 12.53 18.19
CA VAL A 399 -17.89 11.91 19.47
C VAL A 399 -16.76 11.07 20.04
N ASP A 400 -15.86 11.73 20.78
CA ASP A 400 -14.79 11.08 21.54
C ASP A 400 -15.33 10.44 22.84
N TYR A 401 -16.11 9.37 22.68
CA TYR A 401 -16.74 8.67 23.81
C TYR A 401 -15.71 7.99 24.74
N LEU A 402 -14.44 7.88 24.33
CA LEU A 402 -13.34 7.29 25.11
C LEU A 402 -12.39 8.32 25.72
N ASP A 403 -12.67 9.62 25.61
CA ASP A 403 -11.82 10.72 26.10
C ASP A 403 -10.36 10.66 25.57
N VAL A 404 -10.13 10.13 24.35
CA VAL A 404 -8.80 10.06 23.72
C VAL A 404 -8.22 11.46 23.47
N GLU A 405 -8.95 12.34 22.80
CA GLU A 405 -8.50 13.70 22.48
C GLU A 405 -8.44 14.58 23.74
N LYS A 406 -9.36 14.35 24.68
CA LYS A 406 -9.33 15.00 26.00
C LYS A 406 -8.08 14.63 26.79
N ARG A 407 -7.66 13.34 26.79
CA ARG A 407 -6.41 12.90 27.43
C ARG A 407 -5.19 13.50 26.74
N ARG A 408 -5.20 13.54 25.40
CA ARG A 408 -4.13 14.12 24.59
C ARG A 408 -3.90 15.60 24.86
N SER A 409 -4.98 16.35 25.09
CA SER A 409 -4.89 17.77 25.47
C SER A 409 -4.35 17.97 26.89
N LYS A 410 -4.67 17.07 27.83
CA LYS A 410 -4.24 17.17 29.23
C LYS A 410 -2.83 16.65 29.50
N HIS A 411 -2.34 15.70 28.70
CA HIS A 411 -1.05 15.05 28.90
C HIS A 411 -0.23 15.13 27.60
N ALA A 412 0.20 16.34 27.27
CA ALA A 412 1.06 16.59 26.12
C ALA A 412 2.40 15.85 26.31
N GLY A 413 2.55 14.70 25.66
CA GLY A 413 3.78 13.88 25.67
C GLY A 413 3.59 12.39 25.95
N SER A 414 2.56 11.99 26.71
CA SER A 414 2.32 10.56 27.03
C SER A 414 1.11 9.94 26.31
N ALA A 415 0.27 10.77 25.69
CA ALA A 415 -0.90 10.33 24.94
C ALA A 415 -0.56 10.12 23.46
N PHE A 416 -0.37 8.87 23.07
CA PHE A 416 -0.03 8.47 21.69
C PHE A 416 -1.23 8.57 20.72
N PHE A 417 -2.36 7.97 21.09
CA PHE A 417 -3.51 7.83 20.20
C PHE A 417 -4.20 9.17 19.91
N SER A 418 -4.54 9.39 18.63
CA SER A 418 -5.55 10.36 18.20
C SER A 418 -6.79 9.64 17.68
N TYR A 419 -7.97 10.11 18.07
CA TYR A 419 -9.25 9.53 17.71
C TYR A 419 -9.53 9.62 16.20
N ARG A 420 -9.04 10.68 15.54
CA ARG A 420 -9.17 10.85 14.08
C ARG A 420 -8.16 10.03 13.27
N ARG A 421 -7.17 9.43 13.92
CA ARG A 421 -6.10 8.64 13.27
C ARG A 421 -6.27 7.14 13.49
N MET A 422 -7.23 6.76 14.32
CA MET A 422 -7.65 5.39 14.50
C MET A 422 -8.89 5.09 13.66
N PHE A 423 -8.99 3.87 13.16
CA PHE A 423 -10.20 3.35 12.55
C PHE A 423 -10.27 1.86 12.81
N GLY A 424 -11.43 1.39 13.24
CA GLY A 424 -11.59 0.03 13.69
C GLY A 424 -12.94 -0.22 14.31
N VAL A 425 -13.14 -1.43 14.78
CA VAL A 425 -14.43 -1.93 15.23
C VAL A 425 -14.34 -2.60 16.59
N ILE A 426 -15.43 -2.48 17.33
CA ILE A 426 -15.74 -3.29 18.49
C ILE A 426 -16.98 -4.09 18.13
N ASN A 427 -16.86 -5.42 18.20
CA ASN A 427 -17.96 -6.32 17.91
C ASN A 427 -18.61 -6.78 19.21
N LEU A 428 -19.91 -6.51 19.32
CA LEU A 428 -20.80 -6.95 20.38
C LEU A 428 -21.80 -7.94 19.81
N LYS A 429 -22.26 -8.87 20.66
CA LYS A 429 -23.34 -9.81 20.34
C LYS A 429 -24.51 -9.56 21.27
N GLN A 430 -25.75 -9.60 20.77
CA GLN A 430 -26.92 -9.44 21.65
C GLN A 430 -27.00 -10.52 22.72
N GLU A 431 -26.55 -11.73 22.44
CA GLU A 431 -26.54 -12.87 23.37
C GLU A 431 -25.63 -12.62 24.58
N ASP A 432 -24.42 -12.11 24.34
CA ASP A 432 -23.40 -11.90 25.37
C ASP A 432 -23.53 -10.52 26.06
N ASN A 433 -23.95 -9.50 25.32
CA ASN A 433 -23.96 -8.09 25.75
C ASN A 433 -25.37 -7.52 25.94
N PHE A 434 -26.35 -8.33 26.32
CA PHE A 434 -27.76 -7.92 26.47
C PHE A 434 -28.00 -6.80 27.50
N LYS A 435 -27.09 -6.60 28.46
CA LYS A 435 -27.16 -5.53 29.46
C LYS A 435 -26.71 -4.17 28.91
N LEU A 436 -25.98 -4.12 27.79
CA LEU A 436 -25.68 -2.87 27.08
C LEU A 436 -26.93 -2.45 26.27
N LYS A 437 -27.75 -1.62 26.92
CA LYS A 437 -29.02 -1.13 26.37
C LYS A 437 -28.85 0.23 25.71
N GLU A 438 -29.42 0.40 24.52
CA GLU A 438 -29.45 1.69 23.83
C GLU A 438 -30.38 2.68 24.54
N LYS A 439 -30.00 3.97 24.53
CA LYS A 439 -30.86 5.06 25.01
C LYS A 439 -32.13 5.16 24.14
N ALA A 440 -33.22 5.64 24.73
CA ALA A 440 -34.47 5.90 23.99
C ALA A 440 -34.25 6.91 22.85
N GLY A 441 -33.39 7.91 23.07
CA GLY A 441 -32.98 8.90 22.07
C GLY A 441 -32.08 8.37 20.96
N ARG A 442 -31.66 7.09 21.03
CA ARG A 442 -30.75 6.43 20.09
C ARG A 442 -29.39 7.10 19.92
N GLU A 443 -28.98 7.89 20.92
CA GLU A 443 -27.66 8.51 21.03
C GLU A 443 -26.74 7.72 21.97
N GLY A 444 -26.47 6.46 21.63
CA GLY A 444 -25.56 5.59 22.37
C GLY A 444 -26.24 4.75 23.46
N PHE A 445 -25.43 4.15 24.33
CA PHE A 445 -25.92 3.30 25.42
C PHE A 445 -26.37 4.09 26.65
N ILE A 446 -27.28 3.52 27.44
CA ILE A 446 -27.69 4.04 28.74
C ILE A 446 -26.47 4.08 29.65
N GLU A 447 -26.28 5.17 30.40
CA GLU A 447 -25.10 5.39 31.26
C GLU A 447 -25.18 4.63 32.59
N ASP A 448 -25.40 3.32 32.50
CA ASP A 448 -25.48 2.40 33.63
C ASP A 448 -24.11 1.77 33.97
N LYS A 449 -24.12 0.81 34.89
CA LYS A 449 -22.92 0.06 35.30
C LYS A 449 -22.27 -0.66 34.12
N ALA A 450 -23.05 -1.29 33.23
CA ALA A 450 -22.52 -2.05 32.11
C ALA A 450 -21.79 -1.13 31.13
N TYR A 451 -22.38 -0.01 30.75
CA TYR A 451 -21.73 0.96 29.86
C TYR A 451 -20.45 1.55 30.47
N ARG A 452 -20.47 1.91 31.76
CA ARG A 452 -19.28 2.43 32.44
C ARG A 452 -18.14 1.42 32.46
N GLN A 453 -18.43 0.14 32.68
CA GLN A 453 -17.41 -0.92 32.64
C GLN A 453 -16.85 -1.09 31.22
N PHE A 454 -17.70 -1.21 30.21
CA PHE A 454 -17.30 -1.27 28.80
C PHE A 454 -16.34 -0.14 28.42
N ARG A 455 -16.73 1.10 28.75
CA ARG A 455 -15.94 2.29 28.49
C ARG A 455 -14.60 2.28 29.23
N ASN A 456 -14.60 1.94 30.52
CA ASN A 456 -13.38 1.95 31.35
C ASN A 456 -12.39 0.86 30.92
N ILE A 457 -12.86 -0.30 30.47
CA ILE A 457 -12.02 -1.37 29.91
C ILE A 457 -11.27 -0.86 28.69
N LEU A 458 -11.99 -0.24 27.73
CA LEU A 458 -11.39 0.31 26.51
C LEU A 458 -10.42 1.47 26.79
N MET A 459 -10.77 2.36 27.72
CA MET A 459 -9.87 3.45 28.13
C MET A 459 -8.58 2.92 28.77
N ASN A 460 -8.69 1.91 29.63
CA ASN A 460 -7.53 1.24 30.22
C ASN A 460 -6.68 0.56 29.14
N PHE A 461 -7.31 -0.16 28.22
CA PHE A 461 -6.65 -0.80 27.08
C PHE A 461 -5.81 0.20 26.27
N LEU A 462 -6.40 1.30 25.80
CA LEU A 462 -5.67 2.31 25.03
C LEU A 462 -4.54 2.98 25.83
N THR A 463 -4.75 3.20 27.14
CA THR A 463 -3.74 3.82 28.01
C THR A 463 -2.55 2.90 28.24
N GLN A 464 -2.80 1.61 28.45
CA GLN A 464 -1.75 0.62 28.64
C GLN A 464 -1.00 0.34 27.34
N LEU A 465 -1.69 0.25 26.20
CA LEU A 465 -1.04 0.14 24.90
C LEU A 465 -0.10 1.32 24.62
N ALA A 466 -0.55 2.55 24.89
CA ALA A 466 0.30 3.73 24.77
C ALA A 466 1.54 3.64 25.67
N THR A 467 1.37 3.10 26.88
CA THR A 467 2.45 2.94 27.84
C THR A 467 3.47 1.87 27.42
N ASP A 468 2.98 0.75 26.93
CA ASP A 468 3.79 -0.43 26.62
C ASP A 468 4.51 -0.32 25.27
N PHE A 469 3.93 0.35 24.28
CA PHE A 469 4.45 0.38 22.90
C PHE A 469 4.87 1.76 22.39
N PHE A 470 4.42 2.85 23.01
CA PHE A 470 4.48 4.18 22.38
C PHE A 470 4.99 5.30 23.30
N ARG A 471 5.72 4.97 24.37
CA ARG A 471 6.42 5.95 25.22
C ARG A 471 7.83 6.23 24.72
N GLU A 472 8.27 7.47 24.89
CA GLU A 472 9.62 7.94 24.53
C GLU A 472 10.49 8.26 25.77
N ASP A 473 10.02 7.95 26.99
CA ASP A 473 10.72 8.31 28.22
C ASP A 473 11.70 7.25 28.73
N ILE A 474 12.52 7.61 29.73
CA ILE A 474 13.56 6.74 30.33
C ILE A 474 12.96 5.47 30.96
N ASN A 475 11.66 5.48 31.27
CA ASN A 475 10.94 4.33 31.83
C ASN A 475 10.13 3.56 30.76
N ALA A 476 10.45 3.76 29.48
CA ALA A 476 9.79 3.07 28.38
C ALA A 476 9.99 1.55 28.47
N SER A 477 8.94 0.79 28.14
CA SER A 477 9.04 -0.67 27.99
C SER A 477 10.01 -1.00 26.84
N PRO A 478 10.70 -2.16 26.88
CA PRO A 478 11.54 -2.63 25.77
C PRO A 478 10.82 -2.60 24.40
N LYS A 479 9.50 -2.82 24.38
CA LYS A 479 8.68 -2.78 23.16
C LYS A 479 8.51 -1.36 22.60
N ALA A 480 8.45 -0.36 23.48
CA ALA A 480 8.38 1.04 23.09
C ALA A 480 9.70 1.55 22.49
N GLU A 481 10.84 1.03 22.94
CA GLU A 481 12.13 1.34 22.31
C GLU A 481 12.22 0.86 20.86
N VAL A 482 11.67 -0.31 20.54
CA VAL A 482 11.61 -0.83 19.16
C VAL A 482 10.84 0.14 18.26
N TRP A 483 9.67 0.60 18.71
CA TRP A 483 8.89 1.60 18.00
C TRP A 483 9.64 2.93 17.82
N ALA A 484 10.27 3.44 18.89
CA ALA A 484 11.00 4.72 18.85
C ALA A 484 12.20 4.66 17.89
N ASN A 485 12.98 3.58 17.93
CA ASN A 485 14.10 3.35 17.00
C ASN A 485 13.61 3.29 15.55
N LYS A 486 12.52 2.56 15.28
CA LYS A 486 11.97 2.44 13.92
C LYS A 486 11.44 3.76 13.40
N ARG A 487 10.73 4.51 14.23
CA ARG A 487 10.27 5.85 13.88
C ARG A 487 11.43 6.78 13.56
N ALA A 488 12.51 6.74 14.34
CA ALA A 488 13.71 7.53 14.08
C ALA A 488 14.39 7.14 12.75
N GLU A 489 14.41 5.84 12.41
CA GLU A 489 14.89 5.35 11.11
C GLU A 489 14.06 5.91 9.95
N ILE A 490 12.72 5.85 10.03
CA ILE A 490 11.80 6.38 9.01
C ILE A 490 12.00 7.90 8.85
N GLU A 491 12.04 8.64 9.96
CA GLU A 491 12.26 10.08 9.94
C GLU A 491 13.62 10.45 9.32
N ALA A 492 14.67 9.68 9.63
CA ALA A 492 16.01 9.87 9.07
C ALA A 492 16.04 9.57 7.56
N SER A 493 15.41 8.48 7.13
CA SER A 493 15.27 8.11 5.71
C SER A 493 14.51 9.18 4.92
N HIS A 494 13.38 9.67 5.43
CA HIS A 494 12.60 10.72 4.78
C HIS A 494 13.39 12.03 4.69
N LYS A 495 14.13 12.39 5.75
CA LYS A 495 15.02 13.56 5.76
C LYS A 495 16.19 13.40 4.78
N ALA A 496 16.72 12.19 4.61
CA ALA A 496 17.76 11.89 3.63
C ALA A 496 17.22 12.02 2.20
N LEU A 497 16.05 11.46 1.92
CA LEU A 497 15.36 11.57 0.63
C LEU A 497 15.02 13.03 0.28
N GLU A 498 14.51 13.81 1.24
CA GLU A 498 14.26 15.25 1.03
C GLU A 498 15.55 16.02 0.72
N LYS A 499 16.63 15.75 1.46
CA LYS A 499 17.95 16.34 1.19
C LYS A 499 18.44 15.93 -0.20
N GLN A 500 18.28 14.66 -0.59
CA GLN A 500 18.66 14.16 -1.91
C GLN A 500 17.85 14.84 -3.02
N ASN A 501 16.54 14.98 -2.86
CA ASN A 501 15.66 15.66 -3.81
C ASN A 501 15.98 17.16 -3.93
N LYS A 502 16.22 17.85 -2.81
CA LYS A 502 16.68 19.25 -2.82
C LYS A 502 18.03 19.41 -3.52
N ARG A 503 18.98 18.50 -3.24
CA ARG A 503 20.29 18.47 -3.90
C ARG A 503 20.16 18.15 -5.39
N ALA A 504 19.30 17.22 -5.78
CA ALA A 504 19.05 16.86 -7.17
C ALA A 504 18.48 18.04 -7.96
N ARG A 505 17.51 18.77 -7.38
CA ARG A 505 16.96 20.00 -7.97
C ARG A 505 18.01 21.10 -8.12
N ALA A 506 18.77 21.39 -7.07
CA ALA A 506 19.84 22.38 -7.14
C ALA A 506 20.97 21.99 -8.12
N LYS A 507 21.30 20.69 -8.22
CA LYS A 507 22.24 20.17 -9.22
C LYS A 507 21.71 20.32 -10.64
N LYS A 508 20.42 20.04 -10.87
CA LYS A 508 19.76 20.24 -12.16
C LYS A 508 19.82 21.71 -12.59
N GLU A 509 19.45 22.63 -11.71
CA GLU A 509 19.50 24.08 -12.01
C GLU A 509 20.93 24.57 -12.29
N ARG A 510 21.94 24.07 -11.58
CA ARG A 510 23.35 24.39 -11.84
C ARG A 510 23.83 23.81 -13.17
N PHE A 511 23.43 22.59 -13.49
CA PHE A 511 23.75 21.92 -14.74
C PHE A 511 23.17 22.69 -15.93
N GLU A 512 21.90 23.07 -15.87
CA GLU A 512 21.25 23.91 -16.89
C GLU A 512 21.96 25.24 -17.07
N LYS A 513 22.33 25.93 -15.98
CA LYS A 513 23.09 27.18 -16.06
C LYS A 513 24.48 27.00 -16.66
N ALA A 514 25.19 25.93 -16.33
CA ALA A 514 26.53 25.64 -16.86
C ALA A 514 26.46 25.31 -18.36
N LEU A 515 25.46 24.53 -18.77
CA LEU A 515 25.23 24.17 -20.16
C LEU A 515 24.92 25.42 -21.01
N ASN A 516 24.01 26.27 -20.54
CA ASN A 516 23.67 27.53 -21.22
C ASN A 516 24.86 28.50 -21.28
N LYS A 517 25.66 28.57 -20.20
CA LYS A 517 26.86 29.40 -20.16
C LYS A 517 27.90 28.91 -21.17
N PHE A 518 28.15 27.60 -21.25
CA PHE A 518 29.08 27.03 -22.23
C PHE A 518 28.69 27.41 -23.67
N PHE A 519 27.43 27.20 -24.06
CA PHE A 519 26.98 27.55 -25.40
C PHE A 519 27.07 29.05 -25.69
N SER A 520 26.72 29.90 -24.71
CA SER A 520 26.86 31.36 -24.82
C SER A 520 28.33 31.78 -25.01
N ASP A 521 29.24 31.24 -24.20
CA ASP A 521 30.66 31.60 -24.23
C ASP A 521 31.35 31.08 -25.51
N ASN A 522 30.96 29.88 -25.97
CA ASN A 522 31.45 29.29 -27.22
C ASN A 522 30.97 30.08 -28.45
N GLN A 523 29.68 30.43 -28.52
CA GLN A 523 29.12 31.20 -29.62
C GLN A 523 29.68 32.63 -29.69
N ALA A 524 30.02 33.22 -28.55
CA ALA A 524 30.66 34.53 -28.48
C ALA A 524 32.18 34.50 -28.79
N GLY A 525 32.78 33.32 -28.99
CA GLY A 525 34.21 33.16 -29.26
C GLY A 525 35.13 33.43 -28.05
N LEU A 526 34.56 33.54 -26.84
CA LEU A 526 35.30 33.88 -25.62
C LEU A 526 36.27 32.78 -25.21
N ILE A 527 35.94 31.51 -25.49
CA ILE A 527 36.77 30.36 -25.16
C ILE A 527 38.09 30.37 -25.95
N GLU A 528 38.01 30.65 -27.25
CA GLU A 528 39.21 30.77 -28.09
C GLU A 528 40.07 31.97 -27.73
N GLN A 529 39.44 33.11 -27.38
CA GLN A 529 40.13 34.32 -26.95
C GLN A 529 40.94 34.11 -25.67
N GLU A 530 40.37 33.46 -24.65
CA GLU A 530 41.07 33.21 -23.39
C GLU A 530 42.22 32.21 -23.54
N VAL A 531 42.03 31.13 -24.30
CA VAL A 531 43.13 30.20 -24.61
C VAL A 531 44.24 30.90 -25.40
N GLY A 532 43.88 31.80 -26.33
CA GLY A 532 44.83 32.64 -27.05
C GLY A 532 45.60 33.60 -26.15
N THR A 533 44.95 34.19 -25.14
CA THR A 533 45.58 35.07 -24.15
C THR A 533 46.59 34.30 -23.30
N ILE A 534 46.20 33.13 -22.76
CA ILE A 534 47.09 32.25 -21.98
C ILE A 534 48.33 31.87 -22.80
N PHE A 535 48.15 31.55 -24.09
CA PHE A 535 49.27 31.25 -24.97
C PHE A 535 50.17 32.46 -25.24
N THR A 536 49.59 33.65 -25.42
CA THR A 536 50.34 34.88 -25.67
C THR A 536 51.17 35.29 -24.45
N GLU A 537 50.61 35.16 -23.24
CA GLU A 537 51.34 35.33 -21.98
C GLU A 537 52.50 34.33 -21.85
N ALA A 538 52.27 33.06 -22.21
CA ALA A 538 53.30 32.05 -22.20
C ALA A 538 54.44 32.41 -23.16
N ALA A 539 54.13 32.81 -24.40
CA ALA A 539 55.12 33.22 -25.39
C ALA A 539 55.93 34.46 -24.94
N GLN A 540 55.29 35.43 -24.29
CA GLN A 540 55.98 36.57 -23.67
C GLN A 540 56.89 36.13 -22.52
N GLY A 541 56.41 35.22 -21.66
CA GLY A 541 57.18 34.61 -20.58
C GLY A 541 58.44 33.93 -21.12
N PHE A 542 58.32 33.09 -22.14
CA PHE A 542 59.46 32.45 -22.81
C PHE A 542 60.40 33.46 -23.48
N ASN A 543 59.89 34.56 -24.04
CA ASN A 543 60.73 35.60 -24.64
C ASN A 543 61.65 36.31 -23.63
N THR A 544 61.19 36.52 -22.39
CA THR A 544 62.01 37.12 -21.33
C THR A 544 63.18 36.23 -20.87
N ILE A 545 63.08 34.92 -21.14
CA ILE A 545 64.12 33.94 -20.78
C ILE A 545 65.34 34.08 -21.69
N TYR A 546 65.20 34.55 -22.94
CA TYR A 546 66.34 34.73 -23.87
C TYR A 546 67.36 35.77 -23.41
N SER A 547 66.98 36.70 -22.54
CA SER A 547 67.87 37.73 -21.99
C SER A 547 68.71 37.25 -20.79
N ILE A 548 68.48 36.03 -20.29
CA ILE A 548 69.16 35.48 -19.11
C ILE A 548 70.46 34.79 -19.56
N LYS A 549 71.60 35.29 -19.09
CA LYS A 549 72.94 34.77 -19.44
C LYS A 549 73.35 33.52 -18.65
N ASP A 550 72.67 33.23 -17.55
CA ASP A 550 72.94 32.08 -16.68
C ASP A 550 72.06 30.87 -17.09
N HIS A 551 72.71 29.79 -17.53
CA HIS A 551 72.04 28.60 -18.06
C HIS A 551 71.23 27.82 -17.01
N ASP A 552 71.63 27.82 -15.73
CA ASP A 552 70.92 27.08 -14.67
C ASP A 552 69.65 27.84 -14.24
N LEU A 553 69.75 29.16 -14.12
CA LEU A 553 68.61 30.05 -13.87
C LEU A 553 67.62 30.04 -15.04
N ALA A 554 68.10 30.04 -16.28
CA ALA A 554 67.26 29.90 -17.46
C ALA A 554 66.56 28.53 -17.50
N SER A 555 67.25 27.44 -17.17
CA SER A 555 66.66 26.10 -17.10
C SER A 555 65.55 26.01 -16.05
N GLN A 556 65.74 26.60 -14.87
CA GLN A 556 64.72 26.58 -13.81
C GLN A 556 63.49 27.41 -14.23
N LYS A 557 63.71 28.58 -14.82
CA LYS A 557 62.62 29.45 -15.27
C LYS A 557 61.78 28.82 -16.39
N ILE A 558 62.40 28.06 -17.30
CA ILE A 558 61.68 27.28 -18.33
C ILE A 558 60.72 26.26 -17.69
N ILE A 559 61.19 25.49 -16.69
CA ILE A 559 60.36 24.48 -16.01
C ILE A 559 59.20 25.12 -15.26
N ASP A 560 59.45 26.24 -14.58
CA ASP A 560 58.41 26.92 -13.81
C ASP A 560 57.37 27.59 -14.73
N THR A 561 57.80 28.24 -15.82
CA THR A 561 56.90 28.82 -16.82
C THR A 561 56.12 27.75 -17.59
N GLU A 562 56.72 26.60 -17.92
CA GLU A 562 56.01 25.45 -18.51
C GLU A 562 54.94 24.92 -17.55
N SER A 563 55.32 24.68 -16.30
CA SER A 563 54.42 24.14 -15.27
C SER A 563 53.27 25.10 -14.98
N GLU A 564 53.53 26.39 -14.86
CA GLU A 564 52.52 27.43 -14.60
C GLU A 564 51.56 27.58 -15.79
N THR A 565 52.09 27.58 -17.02
CA THR A 565 51.27 27.69 -18.24
C THR A 565 50.36 26.47 -18.41
N ARG A 566 50.91 25.27 -18.23
CA ARG A 566 50.12 24.03 -18.29
C ARG A 566 49.07 23.97 -17.19
N GLN A 567 49.40 24.47 -16.00
CA GLN A 567 48.45 24.57 -14.90
C GLN A 567 47.32 25.55 -15.23
N LYS A 568 47.62 26.77 -15.70
CA LYS A 568 46.63 27.77 -16.13
C LYS A 568 45.72 27.25 -17.25
N LEU A 569 46.30 26.59 -18.26
CA LEU A 569 45.54 26.00 -19.37
C LEU A 569 44.63 24.86 -18.89
N ASN A 570 45.12 24.01 -18.00
CA ASN A 570 44.33 22.91 -17.42
C ASN A 570 43.24 23.43 -16.46
N ASP A 571 43.52 24.49 -15.71
CA ASP A 571 42.56 25.12 -14.80
C ASP A 571 41.44 25.81 -15.60
N TYR A 572 41.77 26.49 -16.70
CA TYR A 572 40.78 27.04 -17.63
C TYR A 572 39.97 25.94 -18.31
N ARG A 573 40.62 24.88 -18.81
CA ARG A 573 39.94 23.69 -19.36
C ARG A 573 38.96 23.08 -18.36
N LYS A 574 39.33 22.96 -17.08
CA LYS A 574 38.44 22.47 -16.03
C LYS A 574 37.26 23.41 -15.75
N SER A 575 37.44 24.72 -15.95
CA SER A 575 36.40 25.72 -15.67
C SER A 575 35.25 25.71 -16.68
N ILE A 576 35.49 25.25 -17.91
CA ILE A 576 34.50 25.18 -19.00
C ILE A 576 33.79 23.82 -19.09
N ILE A 577 34.24 22.80 -18.34
CA ILE A 577 33.61 21.48 -18.33
C ILE A 577 32.25 21.56 -17.63
N VAL A 578 31.20 21.16 -18.35
CA VAL A 578 29.88 20.96 -17.77
C VAL A 578 29.87 19.66 -16.96
N PRO A 579 29.52 19.69 -15.66
CA PRO A 579 29.53 18.49 -14.83
C PRO A 579 28.57 17.42 -15.38
N THR A 580 29.02 16.16 -15.41
CA THR A 580 28.15 15.06 -15.86
C THR A 580 26.86 15.00 -15.04
N PRO A 581 25.69 14.77 -15.65
CA PRO A 581 24.41 14.73 -14.94
C PRO A 581 24.33 13.47 -14.06
N ARG A 582 24.76 13.61 -12.80
CA ARG A 582 24.70 12.55 -11.78
C ARG A 582 23.71 12.92 -10.68
N GLY A 583 22.71 12.06 -10.48
CA GLY A 583 21.73 12.18 -9.39
C GLY A 583 20.43 12.90 -9.73
N PHE A 584 20.12 13.09 -11.01
CA PHE A 584 18.79 13.49 -11.51
C PHE A 584 18.59 12.95 -12.93
N LEU A 585 17.33 12.74 -13.33
CA LEU A 585 16.99 12.23 -14.67
C LEU A 585 17.01 13.37 -15.70
N VAL A 586 17.74 13.18 -16.78
CA VAL A 586 17.78 14.07 -17.95
C VAL A 586 16.84 13.50 -19.02
N ARG A 587 15.86 14.28 -19.47
CA ARG A 587 14.86 13.87 -20.48
C ARG A 587 14.57 15.04 -21.43
N GLY A 588 14.12 14.73 -22.65
CA GLY A 588 13.69 15.73 -23.63
C GLY A 588 14.83 16.61 -24.13
N GLU A 589 14.56 17.91 -24.28
CA GLU A 589 15.49 18.93 -24.80
C GLU A 589 16.83 18.94 -24.05
N LEU A 590 16.80 18.86 -22.71
CA LEU A 590 18.02 18.88 -21.88
C LEU A 590 18.99 17.71 -22.17
N LYS A 591 18.49 16.58 -22.68
CA LYS A 591 19.34 15.46 -23.09
C LYS A 591 20.04 15.76 -24.41
N SER A 592 19.30 16.32 -25.36
CA SER A 592 19.82 16.74 -26.67
C SER A 592 20.87 17.84 -26.51
N ASP A 593 20.64 18.82 -25.65
CA ASP A 593 21.58 19.91 -25.38
C ASP A 593 22.89 19.40 -24.77
N TYR A 594 22.81 18.38 -23.91
CA TYR A 594 24.00 17.76 -23.32
C TYR A 594 24.80 16.92 -24.33
N GLU A 595 24.13 16.18 -25.21
CA GLU A 595 24.78 15.45 -26.31
C GLU A 595 25.48 16.40 -27.29
N ALA A 596 24.86 17.54 -27.61
CA ALA A 596 25.46 18.60 -28.41
C ALA A 596 26.69 19.20 -27.72
N TYR A 597 26.62 19.44 -26.40
CA TYR A 597 27.77 19.91 -25.62
C TYR A 597 28.95 18.94 -25.71
N LEU A 598 28.73 17.63 -25.58
CA LEU A 598 29.80 16.63 -25.66
C LEU A 598 30.54 16.70 -27.01
N SER A 599 29.78 16.78 -28.11
CA SER A 599 30.36 16.88 -29.46
C SER A 599 31.16 18.18 -29.66
N GLU A 600 30.63 19.32 -29.20
CA GLU A 600 31.30 20.63 -29.30
C GLU A 600 32.56 20.70 -28.42
N PHE A 601 32.50 20.11 -27.22
CA PHE A 601 33.64 20.06 -26.31
C PHE A 601 34.77 19.18 -26.87
N ASP A 602 34.46 18.03 -27.46
CA ASP A 602 35.44 17.16 -28.12
C ASP A 602 36.14 17.90 -29.29
N LEU A 603 35.38 18.66 -30.08
CA LEU A 603 35.92 19.51 -31.14
C LEU A 603 36.90 20.57 -30.60
N LEU A 604 36.57 21.24 -29.49
CA LEU A 604 37.47 22.20 -28.82
C LEU A 604 38.72 21.51 -28.24
N GLU A 605 38.58 20.31 -27.69
CA GLU A 605 39.69 19.55 -27.13
C GLU A 605 40.71 19.19 -28.21
N GLU A 606 40.25 18.68 -29.35
CA GLU A 606 41.11 18.36 -30.49
C GLU A 606 41.67 19.61 -31.16
N ASN A 607 40.83 20.62 -31.44
CA ASN A 607 41.23 21.72 -32.32
C ASN A 607 41.86 22.92 -31.61
N LEU A 608 41.58 23.15 -30.34
CA LEU A 608 42.06 24.31 -29.59
C LEU A 608 43.06 23.91 -28.52
N PHE A 609 42.66 23.06 -27.56
CA PHE A 609 43.51 22.71 -26.42
C PHE A 609 44.71 21.85 -26.82
N SER A 610 44.51 20.78 -27.59
CA SER A 610 45.61 19.89 -28.00
C SER A 610 46.62 20.62 -28.89
N LYS A 611 46.15 21.50 -29.79
CA LYS A 611 47.02 22.32 -30.64
C LYS A 611 47.81 23.34 -29.82
N THR A 612 47.20 23.96 -28.81
CA THR A 612 47.87 24.92 -27.94
C THR A 612 48.93 24.25 -27.08
N ILE A 613 48.66 23.06 -26.55
CA ILE A 613 49.65 22.25 -25.81
C ILE A 613 50.85 21.91 -26.71
N LYS A 614 50.61 21.47 -27.95
CA LYS A 614 51.69 21.21 -28.93
C LYS A 614 52.51 22.47 -29.23
N LYS A 615 51.87 23.63 -29.38
CA LYS A 615 52.59 24.91 -29.57
C LYS A 615 53.42 25.29 -28.34
N ILE A 616 52.97 24.98 -27.12
CA ILE A 616 53.75 25.18 -25.89
C ILE A 616 54.96 24.23 -25.87
N ASP A 617 54.79 22.97 -26.27
CA ASP A 617 55.90 22.02 -26.43
C ASP A 617 56.94 22.53 -27.43
N GLU A 618 56.49 23.04 -28.59
CA GLU A 618 57.35 23.63 -29.61
C GLU A 618 58.12 24.86 -29.10
N LEU A 619 57.47 25.75 -28.34
CA LEU A 619 58.12 26.92 -27.73
C LEU A 619 59.20 26.51 -26.72
N VAL A 620 58.94 25.48 -25.91
CA VAL A 620 59.93 24.94 -24.97
C VAL A 620 61.12 24.35 -25.75
N ASP A 621 60.86 23.53 -26.76
CA ASP A 621 61.91 22.91 -27.57
C ASP A 621 62.75 23.92 -28.36
N GLU A 622 62.14 24.97 -28.91
CA GLU A 622 62.85 26.07 -29.57
C GLU A 622 63.74 26.86 -28.60
N THR A 623 63.22 27.15 -27.41
CA THR A 623 63.95 27.87 -26.36
C THR A 623 65.15 27.06 -25.88
N VAL A 624 64.97 25.75 -25.69
CA VAL A 624 66.02 24.80 -25.31
C VAL A 624 67.11 24.68 -26.39
N LYS A 625 66.72 24.61 -27.67
CA LYS A 625 67.67 24.53 -28.80
C LYS A 625 68.46 25.82 -29.00
N LYS A 626 67.82 27.00 -28.91
CA LYS A 626 68.50 28.30 -29.10
C LYS A 626 69.49 28.62 -27.97
N LEU A 627 69.19 28.21 -26.74
CA LEU A 627 70.05 28.45 -25.58
C LEU A 627 71.08 27.33 -25.30
N GLN A 628 71.04 26.22 -26.06
CA GLN A 628 71.89 25.03 -25.87
C GLN A 628 71.90 24.47 -24.42
N ILE A 629 70.75 24.44 -23.75
CA ILE A 629 70.63 24.02 -22.34
C ILE A 629 70.25 22.54 -22.23
N SER A 630 70.91 21.78 -21.33
CA SER A 630 70.49 20.42 -20.98
C SER A 630 69.58 20.42 -19.75
N ILE A 631 68.27 20.27 -19.93
CA ILE A 631 67.31 20.22 -18.81
C ILE A 631 67.22 18.80 -18.22
N SER A 632 67.37 18.66 -16.89
CA SER A 632 67.32 17.37 -16.19
C SER A 632 65.91 16.79 -16.12
N LYS A 633 65.71 15.61 -16.74
CA LYS A 633 64.44 14.84 -16.74
C LYS A 633 63.94 14.47 -15.33
N ARG A 634 64.81 14.44 -14.33
CA ARG A 634 64.51 14.07 -12.92
C ARG A 634 63.62 15.11 -12.21
N LYS A 635 63.85 16.40 -12.47
CA LYS A 635 63.10 17.50 -11.84
C LYS A 635 61.67 17.63 -12.38
N ARG A 636 61.46 17.25 -13.65
CA ARG A 636 60.11 17.11 -14.25
C ARG A 636 59.34 15.92 -13.66
N LEU A 637 60.03 14.83 -13.33
CA LEU A 637 59.43 13.66 -12.69
C LEU A 637 58.97 13.94 -11.24
N GLU A 638 59.73 14.75 -10.50
CA GLU A 638 59.46 15.10 -9.09
C GLU A 638 58.12 15.85 -8.91
N LYS A 639 57.85 16.86 -9.75
CA LYS A 639 56.54 17.56 -9.75
C LYS A 639 55.37 16.65 -10.16
N ALA A 640 55.60 15.59 -10.95
CA ALA A 640 54.59 14.59 -11.27
C ALA A 640 54.32 13.61 -10.10
N VAL A 641 55.33 13.33 -9.28
CA VAL A 641 55.21 12.49 -8.07
C VAL A 641 54.43 13.19 -6.96
N ASP A 642 54.59 14.50 -6.79
CA ASP A 642 53.78 15.28 -5.83
C ASP A 642 52.28 15.26 -6.13
N PHE A 643 51.92 15.23 -7.42
CA PHE A 643 50.53 15.07 -7.87
C PHE A 643 49.96 13.69 -7.48
N ILE A 644 50.74 12.62 -7.66
CA ILE A 644 50.38 11.25 -7.25
C ILE A 644 50.23 11.13 -5.72
N SER A 645 51.05 11.85 -4.95
CA SER A 645 51.00 11.87 -3.48
C SER A 645 49.67 12.44 -2.93
N GLN A 646 49.12 13.47 -3.57
CA GLN A 646 47.82 14.02 -3.20
C GLN A 646 46.67 13.04 -3.48
N GLU A 647 46.78 12.25 -4.55
CA GLU A 647 45.82 11.21 -4.92
C GLU A 647 45.82 10.04 -3.90
N ALA A 648 47.00 9.63 -3.43
CA ALA A 648 47.15 8.61 -2.39
C ALA A 648 46.50 9.00 -1.04
N LYS A 649 46.55 10.29 -0.66
CA LYS A 649 45.89 10.80 0.56
C LYS A 649 44.36 10.70 0.49
N ALA A 650 43.78 10.88 -0.71
CA ALA A 650 42.33 10.77 -0.91
C ALA A 650 41.84 9.31 -0.75
N ILE A 651 42.63 8.33 -1.20
CA ILE A 651 42.31 6.90 -1.06
C ILE A 651 42.30 6.46 0.41
N ASN A 652 43.24 6.94 1.23
CA ASN A 652 43.30 6.62 2.65
C ASN A 652 42.14 7.22 3.46
N ALA A 653 41.62 8.39 3.07
CA ALA A 653 40.41 8.96 3.67
C ALA A 653 39.17 8.08 3.40
N LEU A 654 39.14 7.39 2.26
CA LEU A 654 38.06 6.50 1.86
C LEU A 654 38.07 5.21 2.70
N LYS A 655 39.25 4.59 2.89
CA LYS A 655 39.41 3.39 3.74
C LYS A 655 39.08 3.66 5.21
N LYS A 656 39.36 4.87 5.72
CA LYS A 656 38.95 5.28 7.08
C LYS A 656 37.43 5.25 7.27
N ASN A 657 36.66 5.62 6.24
CA ASN A 657 35.20 5.60 6.32
C ASN A 657 34.67 4.16 6.39
N THR A 658 35.20 3.26 5.58
CA THR A 658 34.82 1.83 5.59
C THR A 658 35.04 1.18 6.96
N ALA A 659 36.19 1.44 7.60
CA ALA A 659 36.47 0.93 8.94
C ALA A 659 35.49 1.46 10.01
N THR A 660 35.03 2.71 9.85
CA THR A 660 34.04 3.34 10.75
C THR A 660 32.65 2.72 10.57
N GLU A 661 32.28 2.35 9.35
CA GLU A 661 31.00 1.69 9.04
C GLU A 661 30.92 0.29 9.65
N SER A 662 31.97 -0.52 9.53
CA SER A 662 32.02 -1.86 10.13
C SER A 662 31.88 -1.83 11.66
N ALA A 663 32.50 -0.84 12.34
CA ALA A 663 32.35 -0.67 13.78
C ALA A 663 30.91 -0.31 14.21
N ASN A 664 30.23 0.53 13.42
CA ASN A 664 28.83 0.88 13.67
C ASN A 664 27.89 -0.33 13.48
N GLU A 665 28.19 -1.23 12.55
CA GLU A 665 27.39 -2.44 12.32
C GLU A 665 27.42 -3.41 13.51
N ILE A 666 28.60 -3.63 14.09
CA ILE A 666 28.76 -4.47 15.29
C ILE A 666 27.95 -3.89 16.46
N THR A 667 28.02 -2.57 16.64
CA THR A 667 27.27 -1.86 17.68
C THR A 667 25.75 -2.02 17.50
N LYS A 668 25.27 -2.01 16.25
CA LYS A 668 23.86 -2.22 15.92
C LYS A 668 23.38 -3.62 16.30
N ARG A 669 24.13 -4.67 15.93
CA ARG A 669 23.76 -6.08 16.22
C ARG A 669 23.69 -6.36 17.73
N VAL A 670 24.60 -5.80 18.52
CA VAL A 670 24.59 -5.91 20.00
C VAL A 670 23.33 -5.28 20.60
N LYS A 671 22.92 -4.12 20.07
CA LYS A 671 21.71 -3.42 20.52
C LYS A 671 20.46 -4.24 20.21
N GLU A 672 20.35 -4.82 19.01
CA GLU A 672 19.20 -5.65 18.59
C GLU A 672 19.02 -6.88 19.50
N LEU A 673 20.09 -7.61 19.79
CA LEU A 673 20.04 -8.80 20.65
C LEU A 673 19.63 -8.46 22.09
N THR A 674 20.17 -7.36 22.63
CA THR A 674 19.79 -6.89 23.97
C THR A 674 18.30 -6.56 24.05
N THR A 675 17.77 -5.86 23.04
CA THR A 675 16.34 -5.53 22.98
C THR A 675 15.47 -6.78 22.89
N GLU A 676 15.87 -7.81 22.13
CA GLU A 676 15.12 -9.07 22.01
C GLU A 676 14.99 -9.79 23.36
N LEU A 677 16.09 -9.92 24.10
CA LEU A 677 16.09 -10.56 25.43
C LEU A 677 15.20 -9.82 26.44
N MET A 678 15.21 -8.49 26.40
CA MET A 678 14.38 -7.67 27.28
C MET A 678 12.88 -7.78 26.96
N VAL A 679 12.52 -7.89 25.68
CA VAL A 679 11.13 -8.12 25.25
C VAL A 679 10.63 -9.49 25.72
N ASP A 680 11.43 -10.55 25.56
CA ASP A 680 11.06 -11.90 26.00
C ASP A 680 10.81 -11.96 27.52
N LEU A 681 11.67 -11.30 28.31
CA LEU A 681 11.48 -11.20 29.76
C LEU A 681 10.16 -10.52 30.15
N ASP A 682 9.82 -9.39 29.53
CA ASP A 682 8.56 -8.68 29.83
C ASP A 682 7.33 -9.54 29.48
N ASP A 683 7.39 -10.29 28.38
CA ASP A 683 6.32 -11.19 27.95
C ASP A 683 6.10 -12.35 28.93
N GLN A 684 7.18 -13.00 29.40
CA GLN A 684 7.10 -14.04 30.43
C GLN A 684 6.48 -13.51 31.73
N ILE A 685 6.92 -12.34 32.20
CA ILE A 685 6.39 -11.71 33.42
C ILE A 685 4.88 -11.42 33.28
N ARG A 686 4.42 -11.00 32.11
CA ARG A 686 2.99 -10.74 31.86
C ARG A 686 2.17 -12.02 31.88
N GLN A 687 2.65 -13.10 31.26
CA GLN A 687 1.97 -14.40 31.28
C GLN A 687 1.81 -14.93 32.71
N VAL A 688 2.86 -14.81 33.53
CA VAL A 688 2.83 -15.18 34.94
C VAL A 688 1.79 -14.34 35.71
N LYS A 689 1.75 -13.02 35.48
CA LYS A 689 0.77 -12.11 36.11
C LYS A 689 -0.68 -12.39 35.68
N ASP A 690 -0.90 -12.79 34.44
CA ASP A 690 -2.22 -13.15 33.91
C ASP A 690 -2.77 -14.39 34.62
N ARG A 691 -1.96 -15.46 34.70
CA ARG A 691 -2.31 -16.71 35.40
C ARG A 691 -2.70 -16.49 36.86
N PHE A 692 -2.08 -15.52 37.55
CA PHE A 692 -2.46 -15.17 38.92
C PHE A 692 -3.86 -14.55 39.02
N LYS A 693 -4.28 -13.78 38.01
CA LYS A 693 -5.51 -12.98 38.04
C LYS A 693 -6.74 -13.72 37.56
N THR A 694 -6.58 -14.78 36.77
CA THR A 694 -7.68 -15.66 36.32
C THR A 694 -8.12 -16.66 37.39
N ILE A 695 -7.36 -16.80 38.48
CA ILE A 695 -7.73 -17.68 39.61
C ILE A 695 -8.93 -17.04 40.32
N SER A 696 -10.11 -17.67 40.14
CA SER A 696 -11.35 -17.27 40.81
C SER A 696 -11.28 -17.62 42.29
N ILE A 697 -11.34 -16.62 43.17
CA ILE A 697 -11.32 -16.81 44.64
C ILE A 697 -12.68 -17.32 45.15
N ASP A 698 -13.71 -17.34 44.30
CA ASP A 698 -15.10 -17.57 44.72
C ASP A 698 -15.47 -19.04 44.96
N ASN A 699 -14.65 -20.03 44.57
CA ASN A 699 -14.94 -21.45 44.83
C ASN A 699 -13.64 -22.29 44.90
N GLU A 700 -12.94 -22.29 46.04
CA GLU A 700 -12.24 -23.47 46.57
C GLU A 700 -11.58 -23.13 47.92
N ALA A 701 -11.79 -23.99 48.93
CA ALA A 701 -11.21 -23.85 50.26
C ALA A 701 -9.73 -24.30 50.35
N ASP A 702 -9.11 -24.72 49.24
CA ASP A 702 -7.85 -25.49 49.22
C ASP A 702 -6.79 -24.96 48.23
N ILE A 703 -6.76 -23.66 47.92
CA ILE A 703 -5.63 -23.09 47.18
C ILE A 703 -4.59 -22.52 48.16
N ASP A 704 -3.45 -23.19 48.31
CA ASP A 704 -2.27 -22.65 49.00
C ASP A 704 -1.66 -21.49 48.17
N LEU A 705 -2.16 -20.28 48.43
CA LEU A 705 -1.70 -19.04 47.81
C LEU A 705 -0.19 -18.80 48.02
N VAL A 706 0.41 -19.34 49.08
CA VAL A 706 1.84 -19.18 49.36
C VAL A 706 2.66 -20.09 48.44
N ALA A 707 2.24 -21.34 48.27
CA ALA A 707 2.86 -22.28 47.34
C ALA A 707 2.78 -21.77 45.89
N LYS A 708 1.61 -21.29 45.46
CA LYS A 708 1.43 -20.78 44.09
C LYS A 708 2.21 -19.48 43.85
N ARG A 709 2.29 -18.58 44.83
CA ARG A 709 3.15 -17.38 44.75
C ARG A 709 4.61 -17.74 44.60
N LYS A 710 5.09 -18.76 45.33
CA LYS A 710 6.48 -19.21 45.28
C LYS A 710 6.81 -19.81 43.91
N GLU A 711 5.97 -20.71 43.40
CA GLU A 711 6.12 -21.30 42.06
C GLU A 711 6.29 -20.24 40.96
N LEU A 712 5.40 -19.24 40.94
CA LEU A 712 5.43 -18.15 39.96
C LEU A 712 6.65 -17.22 40.12
N SER A 713 7.11 -17.01 41.36
CA SER A 713 8.30 -16.20 41.64
C SER A 713 9.59 -16.90 41.20
N ASP A 714 9.67 -18.22 41.40
CA ASP A 714 10.82 -19.03 41.00
C ASP A 714 10.95 -19.06 39.47
N GLU A 715 9.83 -19.12 38.73
CA GLU A 715 9.78 -19.04 37.26
C GLU A 715 10.32 -17.72 36.72
N ILE A 716 9.90 -16.57 37.27
CA ILE A 716 10.42 -15.24 36.86
C ILE A 716 11.92 -15.13 37.14
N THR A 717 12.37 -15.64 38.30
CA THR A 717 13.78 -15.57 38.70
C THR A 717 14.68 -16.36 37.74
N SER A 718 14.26 -17.57 37.35
CA SER A 718 14.99 -18.41 36.40
C SER A 718 15.16 -17.76 35.02
N VAL A 719 14.13 -17.11 34.48
CA VAL A 719 14.21 -16.41 33.19
C VAL A 719 15.15 -15.20 33.28
N SER A 720 15.10 -14.45 34.38
CA SER A 720 15.99 -13.31 34.62
C SER A 720 17.47 -13.72 34.69
N GLU A 721 17.79 -14.81 35.40
CA GLU A 721 19.16 -15.34 35.50
C GLU A 721 19.71 -15.77 34.14
N ARG A 722 18.89 -16.44 33.31
CA ARG A 722 19.27 -16.83 31.95
C ARG A 722 19.64 -15.62 31.08
N ASN A 723 18.84 -14.57 31.09
CA ASN A 723 19.11 -13.36 30.29
C ASN A 723 20.37 -12.62 30.77
N THR A 724 20.58 -12.58 32.09
CA THR A 724 21.78 -11.97 32.68
C THR A 724 23.05 -12.68 32.22
N ASN A 725 23.06 -14.01 32.22
CA ASN A 725 24.22 -14.80 31.77
C ASN A 725 24.57 -14.56 30.28
N ILE A 726 23.56 -14.37 29.43
CA ILE A 726 23.78 -14.07 28.00
C ILE A 726 24.42 -12.68 27.84
N LEU A 727 23.92 -11.68 28.57
CA LEU A 727 24.47 -10.31 28.53
C LEU A 727 25.91 -10.26 29.05
N ASP A 728 26.23 -10.97 30.13
CA ASP A 728 27.60 -11.05 30.66
C ASP A 728 28.57 -11.67 29.64
N THR A 729 28.11 -12.63 28.84
CA THR A 729 28.92 -13.25 27.79
C THR A 729 29.25 -12.24 26.68
N ILE A 730 28.27 -11.41 26.29
CA ILE A 730 28.44 -10.37 25.27
C ILE A 730 29.39 -9.26 25.76
N ILE A 731 29.24 -8.83 27.01
CA ILE A 731 30.12 -7.81 27.63
C ILE A 731 31.58 -8.29 27.60
N ARG A 732 31.85 -9.53 28.01
CA ARG A 732 33.21 -10.11 28.01
C ARG A 732 33.83 -10.19 26.61
N GLN A 733 33.03 -10.42 25.57
CA GLN A 733 33.52 -10.45 24.19
C GLN A 733 33.88 -9.06 23.67
N LEU A 734 33.15 -8.02 24.07
CA LEU A 734 33.42 -6.63 23.69
C LEU A 734 34.62 -6.04 24.44
N GLU A 735 34.83 -6.43 25.70
CA GLU A 735 35.97 -6.01 26.53
C GLU A 735 37.31 -6.61 26.08
N GLY A 736 37.32 -7.66 25.25
CA GLY A 736 38.52 -8.33 24.74
C GLY A 736 39.27 -7.61 23.61
N ILE A 737 38.81 -6.44 23.17
CA ILE A 737 39.39 -5.67 22.05
C ILE A 737 40.39 -4.62 22.59
N TYR A 738 41.64 -5.02 22.87
CA TYR A 738 42.74 -4.10 23.17
C TYR A 738 43.80 -4.10 22.07
N TRP A 739 44.33 -2.91 21.74
CA TRP A 739 45.38 -2.71 20.75
C TRP A 739 46.64 -2.16 21.43
N GLU A 740 47.76 -2.88 21.38
CA GLU A 740 49.09 -2.36 21.74
C GLU A 740 50.02 -2.34 20.52
N LYS A 741 50.92 -1.36 20.49
CA LYS A 741 51.95 -1.18 19.47
C LYS A 741 53.28 -1.73 19.99
N ASP A 742 54.02 -2.45 19.15
CA ASP A 742 55.42 -2.79 19.44
C ASP A 742 56.40 -1.67 19.03
N GLU A 743 57.68 -1.87 19.35
CA GLU A 743 58.78 -0.91 19.07
C GLU A 743 59.05 -0.68 17.57
N ASP A 744 58.53 -1.53 16.67
CA ASP A 744 58.62 -1.38 15.21
C ASP A 744 57.33 -0.79 14.59
N ASN A 745 56.42 -0.28 15.43
CA ASN A 745 55.18 0.40 15.04
C ASN A 745 54.18 -0.52 14.30
N ASN A 746 54.24 -1.83 14.55
CA ASN A 746 53.27 -2.81 14.09
C ASN A 746 52.19 -3.03 15.17
N TYR A 747 50.93 -3.20 14.75
CA TYR A 747 49.83 -3.58 15.64
C TYR A 747 49.81 -5.11 15.77
N ILE A 748 49.95 -5.63 16.99
CA ILE A 748 49.83 -7.08 17.24
C ILE A 748 48.44 -7.37 17.78
N THR A 749 47.66 -8.17 17.06
CA THR A 749 46.36 -8.70 17.49
C THR A 749 46.48 -10.18 17.84
N ASN A 750 45.63 -10.68 18.75
CA ASN A 750 45.46 -12.12 19.06
C ASN A 750 44.91 -12.94 17.86
N GLU A 751 44.85 -12.31 16.69
CA GLU A 751 44.15 -12.66 15.47
C GLU A 751 44.91 -13.67 14.62
N GLN A 752 46.22 -13.89 14.85
CA GLN A 752 46.94 -14.94 14.13
C GLN A 752 46.52 -16.37 14.54
N ILE A 753 45.87 -16.53 15.70
CA ILE A 753 45.30 -17.82 16.13
C ILE A 753 43.84 -17.96 15.67
N THR A 754 43.07 -16.87 15.70
CA THR A 754 41.65 -16.88 15.30
C THR A 754 41.44 -16.77 13.79
N SER A 755 42.35 -16.15 13.04
CA SER A 755 42.22 -16.00 11.57
C SER A 755 42.35 -17.34 10.86
N ALA A 756 43.12 -18.30 11.37
CA ALA A 756 43.21 -19.62 10.75
C ALA A 756 41.93 -20.48 10.92
N LEU A 757 41.12 -20.19 11.96
CA LEU A 757 39.81 -20.84 12.20
C LEU A 757 38.63 -20.00 11.68
N GLY A 758 38.79 -18.68 11.64
CA GLY A 758 37.82 -17.71 11.15
C GLY A 758 37.80 -17.64 9.63
N GLU A 759 38.93 -17.73 8.95
CA GLU A 759 38.99 -17.68 7.48
C GLU A 759 38.28 -18.89 6.85
N GLU A 760 38.35 -20.08 7.48
CA GLU A 760 37.59 -21.28 7.08
C GLU A 760 36.08 -21.16 7.36
N LEU A 761 35.70 -20.41 8.41
CA LEU A 761 34.31 -20.25 8.86
C LEU A 761 33.61 -19.06 8.17
N GLU A 762 34.36 -18.02 7.82
CA GLU A 762 33.94 -16.88 7.01
C GLU A 762 33.84 -17.28 5.53
N GLU A 763 34.76 -18.11 5.00
CA GLU A 763 34.58 -18.74 3.67
C GLU A 763 33.32 -19.61 3.63
N LEU A 764 33.04 -20.40 4.68
CA LEU A 764 31.81 -21.19 4.76
C LEU A 764 30.57 -20.29 4.89
N LYS A 765 30.64 -19.19 5.65
CA LYS A 765 29.54 -18.25 5.85
C LYS A 765 29.27 -17.40 4.62
N GLU A 766 30.26 -16.85 3.93
CA GLU A 766 30.08 -16.14 2.67
C GLU A 766 29.49 -17.06 1.62
N LYS A 767 29.91 -18.33 1.58
CA LYS A 767 29.34 -19.35 0.70
C LYS A 767 27.88 -19.67 1.05
N ILE A 768 27.53 -19.76 2.34
CA ILE A 768 26.15 -19.92 2.81
C ILE A 768 25.31 -18.65 2.56
N HIS A 769 25.87 -17.45 2.74
CA HIS A 769 25.16 -16.19 2.56
C HIS A 769 24.93 -15.92 1.06
N ALA A 770 25.90 -16.23 0.21
CA ALA A 770 25.74 -16.28 -1.23
C ALA A 770 24.71 -17.34 -1.64
N ASP A 771 24.72 -18.55 -1.05
CA ASP A 771 23.72 -19.59 -1.31
C ASP A 771 22.30 -19.20 -0.85
N VAL A 772 22.17 -18.47 0.26
CA VAL A 772 20.90 -17.95 0.78
C VAL A 772 20.42 -16.79 -0.07
N GLU A 773 21.28 -15.87 -0.49
CA GLU A 773 20.94 -14.81 -1.45
C GLU A 773 20.53 -15.41 -2.80
N LEU A 774 21.23 -16.42 -3.30
CA LEU A 774 20.87 -17.16 -4.52
C LEU A 774 19.54 -17.92 -4.35
N SER A 775 19.26 -18.45 -3.16
CA SER A 775 18.01 -19.15 -2.82
C SER A 775 16.83 -18.18 -2.66
N GLN A 776 17.06 -17.00 -2.07
CA GLN A 776 16.10 -15.90 -1.97
C GLN A 776 15.82 -15.28 -3.34
N LEU A 777 16.84 -15.09 -4.19
CA LEU A 777 16.69 -14.76 -5.60
C LEU A 777 15.94 -15.87 -6.35
N GLY A 778 16.20 -17.14 -6.05
CA GLY A 778 15.48 -18.29 -6.61
C GLY A 778 13.99 -18.31 -6.23
N LEU A 779 13.65 -17.95 -4.99
CA LEU A 779 12.28 -17.82 -4.49
C LEU A 779 11.57 -16.58 -5.05
N ALA A 780 12.25 -15.44 -5.08
CA ALA A 780 11.73 -14.21 -5.67
C ALA A 780 11.50 -14.36 -7.17
N VAL A 781 12.41 -15.01 -7.89
CA VAL A 781 12.22 -15.34 -9.31
C VAL A 781 11.12 -16.38 -9.49
N SER A 782 10.92 -17.33 -8.57
CA SER A 782 9.79 -18.28 -8.64
C SER A 782 8.43 -17.59 -8.44
N ILE A 783 8.31 -16.66 -7.49
CA ILE A 783 7.11 -15.85 -7.25
C ILE A 783 6.84 -14.92 -8.43
N ILE A 784 7.86 -14.18 -8.88
CA ILE A 784 7.76 -13.32 -10.08
C ILE A 784 7.37 -14.16 -11.28
N HIS A 785 7.93 -15.35 -11.46
CA HIS A 785 7.61 -16.25 -12.58
C HIS A 785 6.18 -16.80 -12.50
N HIS A 786 5.66 -17.10 -11.30
CA HIS A 786 4.28 -17.56 -11.11
C HIS A 786 3.27 -16.43 -11.44
N GLU A 787 3.55 -15.21 -11.00
CA GLU A 787 2.78 -14.00 -11.34
C GLU A 787 2.90 -13.65 -12.84
N PHE A 788 4.09 -13.79 -13.43
CA PHE A 788 4.31 -13.55 -14.86
C PHE A 788 3.56 -14.58 -15.72
N ASN A 789 3.56 -15.86 -15.33
CA ASN A 789 2.78 -16.88 -16.02
C ASN A 789 1.26 -16.68 -15.84
N SER A 790 0.84 -16.06 -14.74
CA SER A 790 -0.56 -15.64 -14.54
C SER A 790 -0.95 -14.51 -15.51
N THR A 791 -0.11 -13.47 -15.62
CA THR A 791 -0.33 -12.36 -16.55
C THR A 791 -0.24 -12.79 -18.02
N VAL A 792 0.69 -13.67 -18.39
CA VAL A 792 0.76 -14.26 -19.74
C VAL A 792 -0.50 -15.05 -20.08
N ARG A 793 -1.05 -15.83 -19.14
CA ARG A 793 -2.32 -16.54 -19.33
C ARG A 793 -3.48 -15.59 -19.54
N SER A 794 -3.54 -14.50 -18.76
CA SER A 794 -4.56 -13.45 -18.92
C SER A 794 -4.48 -12.80 -20.29
N VAL A 795 -3.30 -12.36 -20.73
CA VAL A 795 -3.11 -11.74 -22.06
C VAL A 795 -3.42 -12.73 -23.19
N ARG A 796 -3.07 -14.01 -23.04
CA ARG A 796 -3.44 -15.06 -24.01
C ARG A 796 -4.96 -15.24 -24.10
N SER A 797 -5.68 -15.16 -22.98
CA SER A 797 -7.15 -15.18 -22.96
C SER A 797 -7.72 -13.97 -23.67
N SER A 798 -7.24 -12.77 -23.35
CA SER A 798 -7.68 -11.52 -24.00
C SER A 798 -7.43 -11.54 -25.52
N LEU A 799 -6.29 -12.08 -25.97
CA LEU A 799 -6.02 -12.26 -27.41
C LEU A 799 -6.95 -13.30 -28.05
N LYS A 800 -7.35 -14.34 -27.32
CA LYS A 800 -8.32 -15.33 -27.80
C LYS A 800 -9.70 -14.71 -27.97
N ASP A 801 -10.11 -13.85 -27.04
CA ASP A 801 -11.39 -13.12 -27.12
C ASP A 801 -11.35 -12.09 -28.27
N LEU A 802 -10.22 -11.40 -28.45
CA LEU A 802 -10.02 -10.44 -29.55
C LEU A 802 -10.09 -11.09 -30.94
N LYS A 803 -9.80 -12.39 -31.04
CA LYS A 803 -9.91 -13.16 -32.29
C LYS A 803 -11.35 -13.16 -32.82
N ALA A 804 -12.34 -13.33 -31.94
CA ALA A 804 -13.75 -13.32 -32.33
C ALA A 804 -14.18 -11.99 -32.94
N TRP A 805 -13.54 -10.89 -32.54
CA TRP A 805 -13.78 -9.54 -33.09
C TRP A 805 -12.99 -9.29 -34.38
N SER A 806 -11.77 -9.82 -34.50
CA SER A 806 -10.99 -9.73 -35.76
C SER A 806 -11.61 -10.54 -36.88
N ASP A 807 -12.24 -11.69 -36.58
CA ASP A 807 -12.88 -12.54 -37.59
C ASP A 807 -14.11 -11.84 -38.24
N VAL A 808 -14.63 -10.78 -37.61
CA VAL A 808 -15.78 -9.98 -38.09
C VAL A 808 -15.34 -8.67 -38.78
N ASN A 809 -14.13 -8.18 -38.52
CA ASN A 809 -13.64 -6.89 -39.03
C ASN A 809 -12.26 -7.04 -39.70
N GLN A 810 -12.25 -6.90 -41.04
CA GLN A 810 -11.05 -7.06 -41.89
C GLN A 810 -9.90 -6.13 -41.54
N ASP A 811 -10.17 -4.92 -41.06
CA ASP A 811 -9.13 -3.94 -40.70
C ASP A 811 -8.40 -4.31 -39.40
N LEU A 812 -9.04 -5.09 -38.53
CA LEU A 812 -8.49 -5.56 -37.25
C LEU A 812 -7.68 -6.84 -37.39
N GLU A 813 -7.81 -7.59 -38.48
CA GLU A 813 -7.12 -8.86 -38.68
C GLU A 813 -5.59 -8.68 -38.75
N GLY A 814 -5.13 -7.61 -39.41
CA GLY A 814 -3.70 -7.28 -39.49
C GLY A 814 -3.10 -6.88 -38.13
N VAL A 815 -3.83 -6.07 -37.36
CA VAL A 815 -3.42 -5.63 -36.01
C VAL A 815 -3.40 -6.82 -35.05
N TYR A 816 -4.44 -7.67 -35.09
CA TYR A 816 -4.52 -8.89 -34.30
C TYR A 816 -3.34 -9.84 -34.60
N LYS A 817 -3.05 -10.12 -35.88
CA LYS A 817 -1.91 -10.97 -36.27
C LYS A 817 -0.59 -10.42 -35.75
N ASN A 818 -0.37 -9.11 -35.86
CA ASN A 818 0.86 -8.48 -35.36
C ASN A 818 0.98 -8.58 -33.84
N ILE A 819 -0.09 -8.30 -33.09
CA ILE A 819 -0.05 -8.39 -31.62
C ILE A 819 0.15 -9.85 -31.18
N LYS A 820 -0.54 -10.79 -31.83
CA LYS A 820 -0.41 -12.22 -31.56
C LYS A 820 1.02 -12.71 -31.80
N ILE A 821 1.61 -12.40 -32.95
CA ILE A 821 2.98 -12.80 -33.30
C ILE A 821 3.98 -12.19 -32.31
N ASN A 822 3.86 -10.89 -32.02
CA ASN A 822 4.73 -10.22 -31.04
C ASN A 822 4.61 -10.84 -29.65
N PHE A 823 3.40 -11.21 -29.23
CA PHE A 823 3.16 -11.85 -27.95
C PHE A 823 3.67 -13.30 -27.90
N GLU A 824 3.49 -14.08 -28.97
CA GLU A 824 4.06 -15.45 -29.09
C GLU A 824 5.60 -15.42 -29.05
N HIS A 825 6.23 -14.41 -29.66
CA HIS A 825 7.67 -14.20 -29.51
C HIS A 825 8.06 -13.88 -28.06
N LEU A 826 7.32 -13.01 -27.38
CA LEU A 826 7.57 -12.63 -25.99
C LEU A 826 7.36 -13.81 -25.03
N ASP A 827 6.31 -14.59 -25.22
CA ASP A 827 6.02 -15.85 -24.53
C ASP A 827 7.10 -16.91 -24.76
N GLY A 828 7.64 -17.02 -25.98
CA GLY A 828 8.81 -17.84 -26.28
C GLY A 828 10.07 -17.42 -25.51
N TYR A 829 10.29 -16.12 -25.34
CA TYR A 829 11.36 -15.58 -24.49
C TYR A 829 11.12 -15.83 -23.00
N LEU A 830 9.88 -15.79 -22.55
CA LEU A 830 9.51 -16.02 -21.14
C LEU A 830 9.63 -17.50 -20.75
N ASN A 831 9.42 -18.41 -21.70
CA ASN A 831 9.69 -19.84 -21.51
C ASN A 831 11.18 -20.18 -21.35
N LEU A 832 12.09 -19.22 -21.57
CA LEU A 832 13.51 -19.34 -21.21
C LEU A 832 13.75 -19.20 -19.70
N PHE A 833 12.81 -18.62 -18.95
CA PHE A 833 12.86 -18.54 -17.48
C PHE A 833 12.24 -19.75 -16.77
N THR A 834 11.53 -20.61 -17.49
CA THR A 834 10.91 -21.85 -16.97
C THR A 834 11.86 -22.82 -16.25
N PRO A 835 13.19 -22.87 -16.51
CA PRO A 835 14.06 -23.79 -15.77
C PRO A 835 14.26 -23.45 -14.29
N LEU A 836 13.97 -22.22 -13.85
CA LEU A 836 14.11 -21.86 -12.42
C LEU A 836 13.06 -22.53 -11.52
N ASN A 837 12.00 -23.09 -12.10
CA ASN A 837 10.93 -23.75 -11.36
C ASN A 837 11.00 -25.30 -11.36
N ARG A 838 12.13 -25.90 -11.80
CA ARG A 838 12.31 -27.36 -11.78
C ARG A 838 13.64 -27.80 -11.17
N ARG A 839 13.93 -27.33 -9.95
CA ARG A 839 14.80 -28.05 -8.99
C ARG A 839 14.21 -29.41 -8.53
N LEU A 840 13.10 -29.87 -9.12
CA LEU A 840 12.38 -31.10 -8.80
C LEU A 840 12.30 -32.13 -9.95
N SER A 841 13.21 -32.09 -10.94
CA SER A 841 13.37 -33.19 -11.91
C SER A 841 14.71 -33.91 -11.67
N ARG A 842 14.68 -34.94 -10.80
CA ARG A 842 15.84 -35.73 -10.34
C ARG A 842 16.32 -36.79 -11.34
N LYS A 843 16.39 -36.53 -12.65
CA LYS A 843 17.05 -37.47 -13.58
C LYS A 843 17.92 -36.75 -14.59
N SER A 844 19.24 -36.91 -14.41
CA SER A 844 20.24 -36.71 -15.46
C SER A 844 19.90 -37.62 -16.63
N GLU A 845 19.86 -37.08 -17.85
CA GLU A 845 19.53 -37.82 -19.06
C GLU A 845 20.56 -37.59 -20.15
N ASN A 846 20.62 -38.54 -21.07
CA ASN A 846 21.49 -38.44 -22.24
C ASN A 846 20.77 -37.68 -23.36
N ILE A 847 21.08 -36.39 -23.50
CA ILE A 847 20.43 -35.46 -24.43
C ILE A 847 21.09 -35.58 -25.80
N LYS A 848 20.33 -35.93 -26.83
CA LYS A 848 20.84 -35.93 -28.21
C LYS A 848 21.12 -34.51 -28.68
N LEU A 849 22.29 -34.26 -29.25
CA LEU A 849 22.68 -32.92 -29.71
C LEU A 849 21.78 -32.39 -30.85
N LEU A 850 21.20 -33.29 -31.65
CA LEU A 850 20.18 -32.92 -32.65
C LEU A 850 18.92 -32.30 -32.05
N GLU A 851 18.52 -32.70 -30.83
CA GLU A 851 17.37 -32.09 -30.15
C GLU A 851 17.67 -30.63 -29.77
N ILE A 852 18.90 -30.37 -29.30
CA ILE A 852 19.36 -29.00 -28.99
C ILE A 852 19.37 -28.16 -30.27
N LYS A 853 19.85 -28.71 -31.40
CA LYS A 853 19.82 -27.99 -32.69
C LYS A 853 18.39 -27.69 -33.15
N ALA A 854 17.47 -28.65 -33.02
CA ALA A 854 16.06 -28.45 -33.38
C ALA A 854 15.45 -27.31 -32.56
N PHE A 855 15.66 -27.33 -31.24
CA PHE A 855 15.23 -26.27 -30.32
C PHE A 855 15.81 -24.90 -30.70
N LEU A 856 17.12 -24.80 -30.98
CA LEU A 856 17.74 -23.53 -31.39
C LEU A 856 17.21 -23.04 -32.75
N LYS A 857 16.91 -23.95 -33.67
CA LYS A 857 16.31 -23.60 -34.97
C LYS A 857 14.90 -23.07 -34.80
N ASP A 858 14.09 -23.66 -33.91
CA ASP A 858 12.74 -23.18 -33.61
C ASP A 858 12.79 -21.80 -32.95
N LEU A 859 13.73 -21.58 -32.03
CA LEU A 859 13.86 -20.32 -31.29
C LEU A 859 14.41 -19.16 -32.13
N PHE A 860 15.44 -19.41 -32.94
CA PHE A 860 16.18 -18.37 -33.68
C PHE A 860 15.97 -18.40 -35.19
N GLY A 861 15.16 -19.31 -35.73
CA GLY A 861 14.99 -19.54 -37.17
C GLY A 861 14.63 -18.29 -37.97
N SER A 862 13.70 -17.47 -37.45
CA SER A 862 13.32 -16.19 -38.09
C SER A 862 14.49 -15.19 -38.12
N ARG A 863 15.31 -15.15 -37.07
CA ARG A 863 16.51 -14.30 -37.01
C ARG A 863 17.61 -14.80 -37.92
N PHE A 864 17.79 -16.11 -38.05
CA PHE A 864 18.73 -16.69 -39.01
C PHE A 864 18.34 -16.33 -40.44
N ALA A 865 17.06 -16.46 -40.79
CA ALA A 865 16.57 -16.08 -42.12
C ALA A 865 16.71 -14.57 -42.38
N ARG A 866 16.29 -13.73 -41.43
CA ARG A 866 16.35 -12.26 -41.56
C ARG A 866 17.78 -11.72 -41.71
N HIS A 867 18.74 -12.34 -41.02
CA HIS A 867 20.14 -11.91 -41.02
C HIS A 867 21.02 -12.72 -41.97
N GLU A 868 20.42 -13.57 -42.81
CA GLU A 868 21.11 -14.45 -43.78
C GLU A 868 22.22 -15.32 -43.14
N ILE A 869 21.96 -15.87 -41.96
CA ILE A 869 22.91 -16.70 -41.20
C ILE A 869 22.72 -18.18 -41.56
N ALA A 870 23.77 -18.79 -42.09
CA ALA A 870 23.82 -20.23 -42.31
C ALA A 870 24.08 -20.99 -40.99
N PHE A 871 23.09 -21.72 -40.49
CA PHE A 871 23.17 -22.51 -39.25
C PHE A 871 23.44 -24.00 -39.54
N ASN A 872 24.70 -24.39 -39.42
CA ASN A 872 25.22 -25.69 -39.85
C ASN A 872 25.69 -26.55 -38.67
N HIS A 873 25.86 -27.86 -38.92
CA HIS A 873 26.40 -28.81 -37.94
C HIS A 873 27.25 -29.89 -38.63
N THR A 874 28.16 -30.54 -37.91
CA THR A 874 28.94 -31.68 -38.44
C THR A 874 28.26 -33.02 -38.23
N ASN A 875 28.72 -34.04 -38.95
CA ASN A 875 28.30 -35.43 -38.75
C ASN A 875 28.57 -35.94 -37.32
N GLY A 876 29.64 -35.46 -36.69
CA GLY A 876 29.93 -35.74 -35.27
C GLY A 876 28.86 -35.17 -34.34
N PHE A 877 28.43 -33.91 -34.58
CA PHE A 877 27.33 -33.31 -33.82
C PHE A 877 25.99 -34.02 -34.04
N ALA A 878 25.72 -34.50 -35.26
CA ALA A 878 24.49 -35.22 -35.57
C ALA A 878 24.35 -36.56 -34.79
N LYS A 879 25.48 -37.21 -34.49
CA LYS A 879 25.54 -38.50 -33.77
C LYS A 879 25.84 -38.35 -32.27
N GLY A 880 26.29 -37.18 -31.83
CA GLY A 880 26.71 -36.93 -30.46
C GLY A 880 25.54 -36.73 -29.48
N SER A 881 25.85 -36.91 -28.21
CA SER A 881 24.92 -36.68 -27.10
C SER A 881 25.67 -36.15 -25.89
N ILE A 882 24.99 -35.40 -25.03
CA ILE A 882 25.55 -34.81 -23.81
C ILE A 882 24.76 -35.27 -22.59
N ASN A 883 25.44 -35.67 -21.53
CA ASN A 883 24.81 -36.21 -20.33
C ASN A 883 24.63 -35.13 -19.27
N GLY A 884 23.40 -34.91 -18.82
CA GLY A 884 23.06 -34.03 -17.71
C GLY A 884 21.64 -33.48 -17.82
N TYR A 885 21.39 -32.32 -17.24
CA TYR A 885 20.04 -31.74 -17.17
C TYR A 885 19.79 -30.79 -18.35
N ARG A 886 18.62 -30.91 -19.01
CA ARG A 886 18.22 -29.96 -20.07
C ARG A 886 18.27 -28.51 -19.58
N SER A 887 17.89 -28.28 -18.33
CA SER A 887 17.92 -26.97 -17.65
C SER A 887 19.33 -26.37 -17.54
N SER A 888 20.38 -27.19 -17.56
CA SER A 888 21.76 -26.72 -17.50
C SER A 888 22.28 -26.38 -18.90
N PHE A 889 22.04 -27.23 -19.90
CA PHE A 889 22.64 -27.04 -21.23
C PHE A 889 21.86 -26.11 -22.15
N TYR A 890 20.53 -26.17 -22.19
CA TYR A 890 19.73 -25.40 -23.15
C TYR A 890 19.95 -23.88 -23.02
N PRO A 891 19.96 -23.27 -21.81
CA PRO A 891 20.22 -21.84 -21.66
C PRO A 891 21.61 -21.43 -22.15
N VAL A 892 22.62 -22.27 -21.91
CA VAL A 892 24.00 -22.03 -22.34
C VAL A 892 24.08 -21.95 -23.86
N PHE A 893 23.49 -22.91 -24.58
CA PHE A 893 23.44 -22.88 -26.03
C PHE A 893 22.68 -21.67 -26.57
N VAL A 894 21.56 -21.28 -25.94
CA VAL A 894 20.81 -20.07 -26.32
C VAL A 894 21.68 -18.82 -26.21
N ASN A 895 22.39 -18.67 -25.09
CA ASN A 895 23.25 -17.52 -24.85
C ASN A 895 24.47 -17.48 -25.81
N LEU A 896 25.10 -18.63 -26.09
CA LEU A 896 26.19 -18.72 -27.07
C LEU A 896 25.72 -18.34 -28.48
N ILE A 897 24.54 -18.79 -28.88
CA ILE A 897 23.95 -18.49 -30.20
C ILE A 897 23.53 -17.03 -30.32
N ASP A 898 22.90 -16.46 -29.30
CA ASP A 898 22.51 -15.04 -29.31
C ASP A 898 23.74 -14.12 -29.34
N ASN A 899 24.81 -14.48 -28.62
CA ASN A 899 26.10 -13.81 -28.73
C ASN A 899 26.68 -13.91 -30.14
N ALA A 900 26.64 -15.09 -30.76
CA ALA A 900 27.12 -15.27 -32.13
C ALA A 900 26.31 -14.43 -33.15
N ILE A 901 24.98 -14.38 -33.06
CA ILE A 901 24.12 -13.58 -33.94
C ILE A 901 24.47 -12.08 -33.83
N HIS A 902 24.64 -11.57 -32.61
CA HIS A 902 25.01 -10.17 -32.39
C HIS A 902 26.32 -9.80 -33.08
N TRP A 903 27.39 -10.53 -32.79
CA TRP A 903 28.72 -10.24 -33.33
C TRP A 903 28.84 -10.52 -34.83
N LEU A 904 28.02 -11.43 -35.38
CA LEU A 904 27.90 -11.61 -36.83
C LEU A 904 27.25 -10.40 -37.50
N ASN A 905 26.28 -9.75 -36.85
CA ASN A 905 25.62 -8.57 -37.40
C ASN A 905 26.50 -7.32 -37.37
N GLU A 906 27.32 -7.15 -36.34
CA GLU A 906 28.29 -6.05 -36.27
C GLU A 906 29.51 -6.24 -37.18
N SER A 907 29.81 -7.47 -37.60
CA SER A 907 31.01 -7.77 -38.39
C SER A 907 30.99 -7.25 -39.84
N GLY A 908 29.81 -6.91 -40.39
CA GLY A 908 29.67 -6.47 -41.80
C GLY A 908 29.94 -7.55 -42.86
N ILE A 909 30.12 -8.81 -42.48
CA ILE A 909 30.44 -9.92 -43.40
C ILE A 909 29.17 -10.44 -44.08
N SER A 910 29.24 -10.76 -45.38
CA SER A 910 28.11 -11.24 -46.18
C SER A 910 27.79 -12.73 -45.99
N ASN A 911 28.80 -13.59 -45.76
CA ASN A 911 28.61 -15.04 -45.62
C ASN A 911 28.59 -15.47 -44.14
N LYS A 912 27.57 -15.04 -43.37
CA LYS A 912 27.47 -15.28 -41.93
C LYS A 912 27.18 -16.75 -41.64
N THR A 913 28.00 -17.40 -40.84
CA THR A 913 27.87 -18.82 -40.52
C THR A 913 28.04 -19.09 -39.03
N ILE A 914 27.12 -19.89 -38.48
CA ILE A 914 27.26 -20.52 -37.16
C ILE A 914 27.35 -22.03 -37.37
N ARG A 915 28.33 -22.67 -36.74
CA ARG A 915 28.54 -24.12 -36.83
C ARG A 915 28.57 -24.79 -35.47
N LEU A 916 27.86 -25.90 -35.35
CA LEU A 916 27.88 -26.78 -34.21
C LEU A 916 28.73 -28.02 -34.51
N HIS A 917 29.69 -28.32 -33.64
CA HIS A 917 30.57 -29.49 -33.78
C HIS A 917 30.54 -30.33 -32.50
N ALA A 918 30.76 -31.63 -32.62
CA ALA A 918 31.03 -32.50 -31.46
C ALA A 918 32.14 -33.49 -31.81
N GLU A 919 32.90 -33.89 -30.80
CA GLU A 919 33.97 -34.89 -30.88
C GLU A 919 33.60 -36.17 -30.10
N GLU A 920 34.35 -37.25 -30.34
CA GLU A 920 34.08 -38.56 -29.73
C GLU A 920 34.36 -38.59 -28.22
N ASP A 921 35.13 -37.62 -27.71
CA ASP A 921 35.40 -37.40 -26.28
C ASP A 921 34.22 -36.77 -25.51
N GLY A 922 33.11 -36.46 -26.19
CA GLY A 922 31.94 -35.79 -25.62
C GLY A 922 32.04 -34.26 -25.60
N SER A 923 33.11 -33.68 -26.15
CA SER A 923 33.27 -32.23 -26.27
C SER A 923 32.36 -31.65 -27.36
N VAL A 924 31.67 -30.56 -27.05
CA VAL A 924 30.77 -29.85 -27.97
C VAL A 924 31.29 -28.45 -28.25
N TYR A 925 31.26 -28.02 -29.50
CA TYR A 925 31.79 -26.73 -29.92
C TYR A 925 30.74 -25.89 -30.64
N VAL A 926 30.73 -24.60 -30.33
CA VAL A 926 29.93 -23.58 -31.01
C VAL A 926 30.89 -22.58 -31.66
N SER A 927 30.83 -22.47 -32.99
CA SER A 927 31.77 -21.66 -33.78
C SER A 927 31.03 -20.66 -34.66
N ASN A 928 31.58 -19.46 -34.81
CA ASN A 928 31.07 -18.44 -35.73
C ASN A 928 32.21 -17.69 -36.43
N ASN A 929 31.90 -17.06 -37.57
CA ASN A 929 32.83 -16.26 -38.36
C ASN A 929 32.59 -14.74 -38.23
N GLY A 930 32.17 -14.28 -37.05
CA GLY A 930 31.94 -12.86 -36.75
C GLY A 930 33.22 -12.13 -36.36
N LEU A 931 33.10 -11.02 -35.61
CA LEU A 931 34.27 -10.31 -35.08
C LEU A 931 35.13 -11.20 -34.18
N GLU A 932 36.45 -11.11 -34.31
CA GLU A 932 37.39 -11.80 -33.43
C GLU A 932 37.39 -11.16 -32.03
N ILE A 933 37.61 -11.96 -30.99
CA ILE A 933 37.75 -11.47 -29.63
C ILE A 933 39.18 -10.91 -29.45
N PRO A 934 39.35 -9.61 -29.11
CA PRO A 934 40.66 -9.02 -28.90
C PRO A 934 41.47 -9.76 -27.83
N GLN A 935 42.79 -9.88 -28.03
CA GLN A 935 43.68 -10.64 -27.14
C GLN A 935 43.58 -10.21 -25.66
N GLN A 936 43.40 -8.92 -25.41
CA GLN A 936 43.25 -8.33 -24.08
C GLN A 936 41.94 -8.71 -23.35
N ASP A 937 40.92 -9.18 -24.10
CA ASP A 937 39.60 -9.50 -23.56
C ASP A 937 39.42 -10.99 -23.33
N LYS A 938 40.26 -11.86 -23.93
CA LYS A 938 40.14 -13.32 -23.84
C LYS A 938 40.03 -13.84 -22.40
N ASN A 939 40.72 -13.21 -21.46
CA ASN A 939 40.69 -13.57 -20.03
C ASN A 939 39.57 -12.88 -19.23
N LYS A 940 38.90 -11.88 -19.82
CA LYS A 940 37.86 -11.06 -19.16
C LYS A 940 36.45 -11.42 -19.59
N ILE A 941 36.26 -12.07 -20.75
CA ILE A 941 34.92 -12.39 -21.28
C ILE A 941 34.06 -13.29 -20.37
N PHE A 942 34.67 -14.01 -19.43
CA PHE A 942 33.96 -14.85 -18.44
C PHE A 942 33.77 -14.15 -17.08
N GLN A 943 34.27 -12.91 -16.91
CA GLN A 943 34.10 -12.13 -15.69
C GLN A 943 32.69 -11.50 -15.64
N LEU A 944 32.09 -11.48 -14.45
CA LEU A 944 30.78 -10.88 -14.22
C LEU A 944 30.82 -9.38 -14.52
N GLY A 945 29.89 -8.91 -15.35
CA GLY A 945 29.74 -7.49 -15.70
C GLY A 945 30.58 -7.02 -16.89
N PHE A 946 31.42 -7.88 -17.47
CA PHE A 946 32.21 -7.53 -18.66
C PHE A 946 31.39 -7.69 -19.95
N SER A 947 31.22 -6.60 -20.71
CA SER A 947 30.53 -6.58 -22.01
C SER A 947 31.07 -5.48 -22.90
N ARG A 948 31.18 -5.76 -24.21
CA ARG A 948 31.44 -4.75 -25.25
C ARG A 948 30.22 -4.43 -26.13
N LYS A 949 29.05 -5.02 -25.81
CA LYS A 949 27.78 -4.70 -26.48
C LYS A 949 27.22 -3.39 -25.91
N GLU A 950 26.72 -2.48 -26.75
CA GLU A 950 26.22 -1.14 -26.36
C GLU A 950 25.17 -1.15 -25.23
N ASN A 951 24.40 -2.24 -25.06
CA ASN A 951 23.40 -2.42 -24.00
C ASN A 951 23.56 -3.75 -23.22
N GLY A 952 24.73 -4.37 -23.27
CA GLY A 952 24.97 -5.68 -22.66
C GLY A 952 25.35 -5.59 -21.18
N ARG A 953 24.65 -6.31 -20.30
CA ARG A 953 24.95 -6.37 -18.86
C ARG A 953 26.19 -7.21 -18.50
N GLY A 954 26.78 -7.93 -19.45
CA GLY A 954 28.01 -8.72 -19.21
C GLY A 954 27.85 -9.94 -18.30
N MET A 955 26.63 -10.48 -18.17
CA MET A 955 26.36 -11.62 -17.28
C MET A 955 26.29 -12.97 -18.01
N GLY A 956 26.03 -12.97 -19.32
CA GLY A 956 25.67 -14.19 -20.06
C GLY A 956 26.74 -15.29 -20.01
N LEU A 957 27.97 -14.98 -20.42
CA LEU A 957 29.07 -15.97 -20.47
C LEU A 957 29.49 -16.44 -19.08
N HIS A 958 29.45 -15.56 -18.08
CA HIS A 958 29.72 -15.88 -16.67
C HIS A 958 28.71 -16.90 -16.13
N ILE A 959 27.41 -16.59 -16.23
CA ILE A 959 26.32 -17.49 -15.81
C ILE A 959 26.39 -18.82 -16.58
N SER A 960 26.72 -18.77 -17.87
CA SER A 960 26.84 -19.99 -18.68
C SER A 960 27.98 -20.89 -18.21
N ASN A 961 29.09 -20.33 -17.74
CA ASN A 961 30.20 -21.11 -17.19
C ASN A 961 29.83 -21.72 -15.83
N GLU A 962 29.22 -20.95 -14.93
CA GLU A 962 28.80 -21.40 -13.59
C GLU A 962 27.75 -22.54 -13.66
N VAL A 963 26.77 -22.41 -14.57
CA VAL A 963 25.75 -23.43 -14.82
C VAL A 963 26.36 -24.72 -15.38
N LEU A 964 27.39 -24.62 -16.23
CA LEU A 964 28.10 -25.79 -16.75
C LEU A 964 28.98 -26.46 -15.68
N GLU A 965 29.69 -25.68 -14.86
CA GLU A 965 30.56 -26.20 -13.79
C GLU A 965 29.75 -27.01 -12.79
N THR A 966 28.57 -26.53 -12.43
CA THR A 966 27.61 -27.26 -11.57
C THR A 966 27.13 -28.56 -12.21
N ALA A 967 27.11 -28.66 -13.55
CA ALA A 967 26.75 -29.85 -14.29
C ALA A 967 27.94 -30.79 -14.59
N GLY A 968 29.16 -30.46 -14.14
CA GLY A 968 30.38 -31.23 -14.39
C GLY A 968 31.03 -30.96 -15.76
N TYR A 969 30.77 -29.79 -16.36
CA TYR A 969 31.35 -29.36 -17.63
C TYR A 969 31.97 -27.97 -17.50
N LYS A 970 32.84 -27.59 -18.43
CA LYS A 970 33.46 -26.27 -18.46
C LYS A 970 33.30 -25.60 -19.81
N LEU A 971 33.07 -24.29 -19.80
CA LEU A 971 33.05 -23.47 -21.00
C LEU A 971 34.43 -22.85 -21.24
N LEU A 972 35.02 -23.13 -22.39
CA LEU A 972 36.35 -22.67 -22.75
C LEU A 972 36.31 -21.90 -24.07
N LEU A 973 37.06 -20.81 -24.15
CA LEU A 973 37.40 -20.19 -25.44
C LEU A 973 38.61 -20.93 -25.99
N VAL A 974 38.50 -21.50 -27.19
CA VAL A 974 39.57 -22.27 -27.84
C VAL A 974 39.97 -21.65 -29.16
N GLU A 975 41.11 -22.09 -29.70
CA GLU A 975 41.58 -21.66 -31.02
C GLU A 975 40.49 -21.87 -32.09
N PRO A 976 40.25 -20.86 -32.97
CA PRO A 976 39.16 -20.92 -33.93
C PRO A 976 39.27 -22.12 -34.88
N ARG A 977 38.16 -22.85 -35.06
CA ARG A 977 38.09 -23.97 -36.02
C ARG A 977 38.09 -23.46 -37.46
N LYS A 978 38.41 -24.35 -38.42
CA LYS A 978 38.49 -24.03 -39.87
C LYS A 978 37.25 -23.26 -40.37
N ASN A 979 37.48 -22.04 -40.87
CA ASN A 979 36.47 -21.07 -41.33
C ASN A 979 35.61 -20.46 -40.21
N ALA A 980 36.14 -20.32 -39.00
CA ALA A 980 35.57 -19.57 -37.88
C ALA A 980 36.60 -18.57 -37.31
N THR A 981 36.12 -17.52 -36.65
CA THR A 981 36.92 -16.50 -35.95
C THR A 981 36.82 -16.62 -34.44
N VAL A 982 35.72 -17.21 -33.94
CA VAL A 982 35.49 -17.48 -32.51
C VAL A 982 34.98 -18.90 -32.35
N THR A 983 35.49 -19.63 -31.36
CA THR A 983 35.04 -20.98 -31.03
C THR A 983 34.98 -21.17 -29.52
N PHE A 984 33.81 -21.53 -29.02
CA PHE A 984 33.60 -21.97 -27.64
C PHE A 984 33.54 -23.50 -27.59
N LYS A 985 34.25 -24.10 -26.63
CA LYS A 985 34.25 -25.53 -26.32
C LYS A 985 33.53 -25.76 -24.99
N ILE A 986 32.58 -26.67 -24.98
CA ILE A 986 31.96 -27.25 -23.78
C ILE A 986 32.58 -28.64 -23.61
N ALA A 987 33.36 -28.82 -22.55
CA ALA A 987 34.08 -30.06 -22.26
C ALA A 987 33.68 -30.60 -20.90
N LYS A 988 33.68 -31.91 -20.72
CA LYS A 988 33.48 -32.50 -19.39
C LYS A 988 34.70 -32.21 -18.52
N MET A 989 34.51 -31.92 -17.24
CA MET A 989 35.60 -31.77 -16.28
C MET A 989 36.08 -33.17 -15.88
N ASP A 990 37.41 -33.37 -15.87
CA ASP A 990 38.05 -34.62 -15.42
C ASP A 990 37.94 -34.82 -13.91
#